data_AF-A0A7J4M8A4-F1
#
_entry.id   AF-A0A7J4M8A4-F1
#
_cell.length_a   1.000
_cell.length_b   1.000
_cell.length_c   1.000
_cell.angle_alpha   90.00
_cell.angle_beta   90.00
_cell.angle_gamma   90.00
#
_symmetry.space_group_name_H-M   'P 1'
#
loop_
_entity.id
_entity.type
_entity.pdbx_description
1 polymer ?
#
loop_
_entity_poly.entity_id
_entity_poly.type
_entity_poly.pdbx_seq_one_letter_code
_entity_poly.pdbx_strand_id
1 'polypeptide(L)'
;MTRAASAMFLVVLLLASFVGPLASVQPQPVLEVDESQEPMAASGRSSSNGFLMSGGTGSSSDLAFFTSVATHGQGALAALRYSADVTFGSQTVTASCPYLAQLQDLCDAAVVGLSESGDYTWGSAIDTTNGAVTGLSVAAGPGGEAFVGGDYVGSLVFGGSTFAFSQNAEGFVANTDPMGNWMWSTGYTTIDGGFGATSSVTDVAVDLAGNHYVTGYFIGETDFGGQSVNVSDLQAFVAKYSQSGMLDWVIDIGGLSNDLGLALATTQTGNVHVAIVTNSATINAASSLYSLVGTQDVVLFEIDPSGAIMSMDGYGVPNEVTSIGGFESNAQGDLFLGGSFRGTLADSGWTITANQGKTDLFVIKRASGGSGDWAVSAGSSENDTVAGLGINSNDEVVIAATLSASGTFGSKTTILSGGSDVVLAGITSSGSWDWAQRLASTQNDYAFDLTVNMTDEAILVGGFGGSISQGGNSISPTGAIDAMAFGFDPATLIDTDSDGVPDVRDNCPTVSNPGQGNTDFDAEGDACDSDDDNDGLTDSYPDLCARNGQYNWTSMQDWENPANSTDWDNDGCRDALEDDDDDNDGVADADDACQHTSYSPPRPSWVSNSTNDLDGDGCRDYDEDFDDDGDGFEDGADSCPSVAGTSTLGGFVGCTDGDMDGWADSKDDCPDLAGNSTANNTNACPDQDGDGWADQQDDFVFEPTQWSDMDGDGFGDNPDGATPDACPEFSGISTVDRFGCNDPDADGRSSPDADWTTEDGADAFPADPAQWSDTDGDGLGDNYNDPDWDDRSPFWAGEYLQIVGDYDRCPAVAGNSTKLGVLGCPDQDGDGYDNNNDAFPRDGSQWADADGDGFGDNPTGFEADACPETAGNSTADRFGCGDYDGDGWSDPFDGGSDVAPEDPTQWSDSDGDLWYDNPDGNFADQCPDDPVASGALTRLTGIDRNGCPDADFDGYSDPDADYNASMGADACPEDGYDASITSTMDRFGCLDSDGDGYSDPSDGWTVAMGADAFPNDPTKWLPEVAGDGGGASSGLGNVAIIGGVVLLIGAVAAVLVLRGRGGSEQDKAWAEAPLGLPPMEGMAPAVAVPPGLAMPATNVAMPPGLVMPAPAQAPTPAPAPVVDPAAQSYYDNLLAQGYDPASALMYTQQYYPTFQA
;
A
#
# COMPACT_ATOMS: atom_id res chain seq x y z
N MET A 1 64.15 60.14 -5.08
CA MET A 1 64.77 60.92 -3.98
C MET A 1 63.66 61.59 -3.18
N THR A 2 63.56 61.52 -1.85
CA THR A 2 64.09 60.56 -0.86
C THR A 2 63.44 60.82 0.51
N ARG A 3 63.16 59.77 1.30
CA ARG A 3 62.85 59.78 2.75
C ARG A 3 61.53 60.43 3.22
N ALA A 4 60.54 59.59 3.48
CA ALA A 4 59.73 59.62 4.72
C ALA A 4 59.06 58.24 4.91
N ALA A 5 59.65 57.36 5.74
CA ALA A 5 59.13 56.03 6.04
C ALA A 5 59.65 55.58 7.43
N SER A 6 59.01 54.55 8.00
CA SER A 6 59.28 53.96 9.33
C SER A 6 58.80 54.78 10.55
N ALA A 7 57.47 54.85 10.75
CA ALA A 7 56.87 55.23 12.04
C ALA A 7 55.41 54.76 12.22
N MET A 8 55.12 53.45 12.17
CA MET A 8 54.00 52.78 12.89
C MET A 8 53.97 51.28 12.56
N PHE A 9 54.53 50.44 13.46
CA PHE A 9 54.38 48.97 13.40
C PHE A 9 54.66 48.34 14.78
N LEU A 10 53.93 48.77 15.84
CA LEU A 10 53.98 48.09 17.15
C LEU A 10 52.82 48.44 18.12
N VAL A 11 51.55 48.42 17.69
CA VAL A 11 50.39 48.54 18.61
C VAL A 11 49.24 47.56 18.29
N VAL A 12 49.55 46.39 17.72
CA VAL A 12 48.61 45.25 17.63
C VAL A 12 49.37 43.96 17.89
N LEU A 13 49.65 43.67 19.17
CA LEU A 13 50.11 42.33 19.61
C LEU A 13 49.92 42.09 21.12
N LEU A 14 48.86 42.66 21.72
CA LEU A 14 48.41 42.30 23.07
C LEU A 14 47.00 42.85 23.36
N LEU A 15 45.98 42.06 23.02
CA LEU A 15 44.63 41.98 23.62
C LEU A 15 43.76 41.07 22.73
N ALA A 16 43.88 39.76 22.93
CA ALA A 16 43.13 38.75 22.19
C ALA A 16 42.40 37.83 23.17
N SER A 17 41.14 38.14 23.45
CA SER A 17 40.12 37.23 24.03
C SER A 17 38.79 37.99 24.18
N PHE A 18 37.72 37.43 23.60
CA PHE A 18 36.29 37.81 23.60
C PHE A 18 35.72 38.45 22.32
N VAL A 19 34.41 38.16 22.13
CA VAL A 19 33.53 38.40 20.97
C VAL A 19 33.78 37.45 19.77
N GLY A 20 32.82 36.56 19.54
CA GLY A 20 32.64 35.79 18.30
C GLY A 20 31.81 36.57 17.25
N PRO A 21 31.72 36.10 16.00
CA PRO A 21 31.51 37.01 14.87
C PRO A 21 30.06 37.13 14.37
N LEU A 22 29.64 38.38 14.16
CA LEU A 22 28.76 38.73 13.03
C LEU A 22 29.56 38.54 11.72
N ALA A 23 28.97 37.89 10.72
CA ALA A 23 29.57 37.77 9.39
C ALA A 23 29.32 39.03 8.55
N SER A 24 30.28 39.44 7.72
CA SER A 24 30.21 40.67 6.92
C SER A 24 30.38 40.43 5.42
N VAL A 25 29.49 41.03 4.63
CA VAL A 25 29.46 41.02 3.16
C VAL A 25 30.83 41.30 2.51
N GLN A 26 31.17 40.53 1.47
CA GLN A 26 32.12 40.90 0.43
C GLN A 26 31.39 41.05 -0.91
N PRO A 27 31.65 42.11 -1.69
CA PRO A 27 30.97 42.33 -2.96
C PRO A 27 31.60 41.45 -4.06
N GLN A 28 30.75 40.73 -4.79
CA GLN A 28 31.05 40.07 -6.07
C GLN A 28 30.11 40.65 -7.16
N PRO A 29 30.25 40.29 -8.45
CA PRO A 29 30.10 41.26 -9.53
C PRO A 29 28.65 41.70 -9.77
N VAL A 30 28.53 42.84 -10.46
CA VAL A 30 27.30 43.18 -11.19
C VAL A 30 27.11 42.09 -12.24
N LEU A 31 26.17 41.19 -11.99
CA LEU A 31 25.51 40.44 -13.06
C LEU A 31 24.78 41.45 -13.94
N GLU A 32 24.89 41.27 -15.26
CA GLU A 32 23.98 41.94 -16.17
C GLU A 32 22.56 41.42 -15.89
N VAL A 33 21.55 42.28 -16.00
CA VAL A 33 20.16 41.84 -15.92
C VAL A 33 19.92 40.99 -17.16
N ASP A 34 19.76 39.68 -16.98
CA ASP A 34 19.26 38.83 -18.04
C ASP A 34 17.80 39.21 -18.26
N GLU A 35 17.43 39.60 -19.48
CA GLU A 35 16.06 40.03 -19.84
C GLU A 35 15.15 38.79 -20.04
N SER A 36 15.32 37.78 -19.18
CA SER A 36 14.61 36.49 -19.15
C SER A 36 13.96 36.20 -17.80
N GLN A 37 13.71 37.23 -16.99
CA GLN A 37 12.57 37.20 -16.07
C GLN A 37 11.30 37.37 -16.92
N GLU A 38 10.92 36.27 -17.58
CA GLU A 38 9.55 36.05 -18.01
C GLU A 38 8.61 36.27 -16.80
N PRO A 39 7.36 36.73 -17.01
CA PRO A 39 6.39 36.81 -15.93
C PRO A 39 6.12 35.42 -15.33
N MET A 40 5.51 35.39 -14.14
CA MET A 40 5.10 34.17 -13.43
C MET A 40 4.24 33.27 -14.33
N ALA A 41 4.87 32.30 -14.98
CA ALA A 41 4.28 31.44 -16.00
C ALA A 41 5.14 30.17 -16.19
N ALA A 42 5.41 29.47 -15.09
CA ALA A 42 6.01 28.15 -15.09
C ALA A 42 5.16 27.25 -14.18
N SER A 43 4.17 26.58 -14.78
CA SER A 43 3.29 25.60 -14.12
C SER A 43 4.11 24.36 -13.75
N GLY A 44 4.76 24.41 -12.58
CA GLY A 44 5.37 23.23 -11.98
C GLY A 44 4.29 22.43 -11.28
N ARG A 45 3.49 21.64 -12.01
CA ARG A 45 2.54 20.69 -11.40
C ARG A 45 3.28 19.89 -10.33
N SER A 46 2.66 19.76 -9.15
CA SER A 46 3.26 19.05 -8.03
C SER A 46 3.66 17.63 -8.41
N SER A 47 4.80 17.18 -7.89
CA SER A 47 5.19 15.76 -7.90
C SER A 47 5.05 15.14 -6.50
N SER A 48 4.23 15.74 -5.63
CA SER A 48 3.78 15.12 -4.40
C SER A 48 2.72 14.06 -4.73
N ASN A 49 2.54 13.08 -3.85
CA ASN A 49 1.39 12.17 -3.90
C ASN A 49 0.18 12.77 -3.13
N GLY A 50 0.13 14.10 -3.01
CA GLY A 50 -0.61 14.79 -1.96
C GLY A 50 -0.07 14.48 -0.54
N PHE A 51 -0.75 15.01 0.47
CA PHE A 51 -0.53 14.72 1.87
C PHE A 51 -1.83 14.74 2.67
N LEU A 52 -1.90 13.97 3.75
CA LEU A 52 -2.97 14.03 4.75
C LEU A 52 -2.32 14.06 6.13
N MET A 53 -2.45 15.18 6.84
CA MET A 53 -1.81 15.39 8.14
C MET A 53 -2.83 15.72 9.24
N SER A 54 -2.46 15.42 10.49
CA SER A 54 -3.21 15.82 11.68
C SER A 54 -2.35 16.62 12.68
N GLY A 55 -3.02 17.43 13.50
CA GLY A 55 -2.50 18.04 14.72
C GLY A 55 -3.34 17.59 15.91
N GLY A 56 -2.84 16.61 16.67
CA GLY A 56 -3.59 15.89 17.69
C GLY A 56 -3.51 16.51 19.08
N THR A 57 -4.59 16.39 19.86
CA THR A 57 -4.68 16.82 21.27
C THR A 57 -4.69 15.64 22.25
N GLY A 58 -4.29 15.89 23.50
CA GLY A 58 -3.99 14.83 24.48
C GLY A 58 -5.19 14.19 25.20
N SER A 59 -6.45 14.55 24.92
CA SER A 59 -7.61 13.91 25.53
C SER A 59 -8.86 13.94 24.64
N SER A 60 -9.71 12.92 24.77
CA SER A 60 -10.98 12.78 24.03
C SER A 60 -12.09 13.80 24.41
N SER A 61 -11.72 14.90 25.07
CA SER A 61 -12.56 16.07 25.30
C SER A 61 -11.96 17.38 24.77
N ASP A 62 -10.72 17.35 24.28
CA ASP A 62 -10.03 18.51 23.73
C ASP A 62 -10.38 18.77 22.27
N LEU A 63 -10.16 20.02 21.84
CA LEU A 63 -10.43 20.51 20.50
C LEU A 63 -9.19 21.19 19.94
N ALA A 64 -8.82 20.83 18.72
CA ALA A 64 -7.95 21.61 17.84
C ALA A 64 -8.54 21.65 16.43
N PHE A 65 -8.42 22.79 15.75
CA PHE A 65 -8.63 22.86 14.30
C PHE A 65 -7.96 24.07 13.67
N PHE A 66 -7.68 23.95 12.37
CA PHE A 66 -7.29 25.09 11.55
C PHE A 66 -8.52 25.88 11.09
N THR A 67 -8.39 27.19 10.95
CA THR A 67 -9.50 28.14 10.70
C THR A 67 -9.34 28.98 9.44
N SER A 68 -8.13 29.06 8.88
CA SER A 68 -7.81 29.78 7.65
C SER A 68 -6.44 29.30 7.13
N VAL A 69 -6.21 29.37 5.82
CA VAL A 69 -4.97 28.95 5.15
C VAL A 69 -4.57 29.88 4.00
N ALA A 70 -3.29 30.21 3.91
CA ALA A 70 -2.73 31.00 2.81
C ALA A 70 -1.39 30.41 2.33
N THR A 71 -1.16 30.40 1.01
CA THR A 71 0.03 29.75 0.43
C THR A 71 1.27 30.63 0.47
N HIS A 72 2.41 30.02 0.79
CA HIS A 72 3.71 30.66 0.71
C HIS A 72 4.68 29.80 -0.11
N GLY A 73 4.94 30.25 -1.34
CA GLY A 73 5.70 29.48 -2.31
C GLY A 73 4.99 28.15 -2.60
N GLN A 74 5.69 27.05 -2.33
CA GLN A 74 5.18 25.68 -2.47
C GLN A 74 4.43 25.19 -1.22
N GLY A 75 4.61 25.82 -0.05
CA GLY A 75 3.97 25.43 1.21
C GLY A 75 2.79 26.34 1.59
N ALA A 76 2.33 26.21 2.83
CA ALA A 76 1.20 26.98 3.37
C ALA A 76 1.44 27.52 4.78
N LEU A 77 0.64 28.51 5.16
CA LEU A 77 0.52 29.07 6.50
C LEU A 77 -0.91 28.84 6.97
N ALA A 78 -1.10 28.26 8.15
CA ALA A 78 -2.42 27.89 8.69
C ALA A 78 -2.67 28.51 10.06
N ALA A 79 -3.88 29.04 10.26
CA ALA A 79 -4.34 29.62 11.52
C ALA A 79 -4.94 28.54 12.44
N LEU A 80 -4.25 28.16 13.51
CA LEU A 80 -4.64 27.10 14.45
C LEU A 80 -5.40 27.67 15.66
N ARG A 81 -6.44 26.96 16.11
CA ARG A 81 -7.25 27.24 17.30
C ARG A 81 -7.34 25.97 18.16
N TYR A 82 -7.18 26.10 19.49
CA TYR A 82 -7.05 24.93 20.36
C TYR A 82 -7.45 25.12 21.84
N SER A 83 -7.68 24.02 22.55
CA SER A 83 -7.95 23.93 24.00
C SER A 83 -6.75 23.47 24.84
N ALA A 84 -5.90 22.59 24.28
CA ALA A 84 -4.79 21.92 24.94
C ALA A 84 -3.60 21.74 23.96
N ASP A 85 -2.45 21.31 24.48
CA ASP A 85 -1.22 21.12 23.71
C ASP A 85 -1.46 20.28 22.43
N VAL A 86 -1.18 20.88 21.26
CA VAL A 86 -1.39 20.26 19.94
C VAL A 86 -0.07 19.71 19.42
N THR A 87 -0.03 18.42 19.08
CA THR A 87 1.18 17.75 18.59
C THR A 87 1.09 17.39 17.11
N PHE A 88 2.12 17.78 16.37
CA PHE A 88 2.36 17.54 14.95
C PHE A 88 3.60 16.64 14.81
N GLY A 89 3.39 15.32 14.84
CA GLY A 89 4.46 14.33 14.84
C GLY A 89 5.39 14.45 16.06
N SER A 90 6.55 15.09 15.88
CA SER A 90 7.54 15.31 16.95
C SER A 90 7.54 16.72 17.55
N GLN A 91 6.65 17.61 17.10
CA GLN A 91 6.62 19.02 17.47
C GLN A 91 5.30 19.34 18.19
N THR A 92 5.36 20.08 19.30
CA THR A 92 4.17 20.42 20.11
C THR A 92 4.00 21.93 20.24
N VAL A 93 2.77 22.40 20.05
CA VAL A 93 2.32 23.79 20.26
C VAL A 93 1.56 23.85 21.58
N THR A 94 2.22 24.36 22.61
CA THR A 94 1.70 24.38 23.99
C THR A 94 0.55 25.37 24.21
N ALA A 95 -0.40 25.00 25.06
CA ALA A 95 -1.51 25.85 25.51
C ALA A 95 -1.09 26.82 26.62
N SER A 96 -1.74 27.99 26.68
CA SER A 96 -1.42 29.07 27.62
C SER A 96 -2.63 29.62 28.37
N CYS A 97 -3.85 29.35 27.88
CA CYS A 97 -5.12 29.79 28.43
C CYS A 97 -5.40 29.19 29.81
N PRO A 98 -5.46 29.99 30.90
CA PRO A 98 -5.56 29.45 32.26
C PRO A 98 -6.96 29.63 32.89
N TYR A 99 -7.94 30.22 32.17
CA TYR A 99 -9.16 30.70 32.82
C TYR A 99 -10.38 30.96 31.89
N LEU A 100 -11.30 29.98 31.81
CA LEU A 100 -12.73 30.16 32.19
C LEU A 100 -13.57 28.89 31.95
N ALA A 101 -13.94 28.18 33.03
CA ALA A 101 -14.87 27.04 32.99
C ALA A 101 -16.36 27.45 32.77
N GLN A 102 -16.61 28.40 31.86
CA GLN A 102 -17.93 28.88 31.41
C GLN A 102 -17.94 29.32 29.93
N LEU A 103 -16.78 29.42 29.27
CA LEU A 103 -16.69 29.45 27.81
C LEU A 103 -16.19 28.08 27.39
N GLN A 104 -16.90 27.44 26.46
CA GLN A 104 -16.57 26.11 26.03
C GLN A 104 -15.43 26.13 25.01
N ASP A 105 -14.30 25.61 25.48
CA ASP A 105 -13.48 24.63 24.76
C ASP A 105 -12.57 25.16 23.61
N LEU A 106 -12.43 26.49 23.39
CA LEU A 106 -11.38 27.07 22.51
C LEU A 106 -10.96 28.49 22.95
N CYS A 107 -9.72 28.66 23.44
CA CYS A 107 -9.19 29.98 23.82
C CYS A 107 -7.75 30.30 23.37
N ASP A 108 -6.91 29.30 23.11
CA ASP A 108 -5.58 29.52 22.53
C ASP A 108 -5.63 29.59 20.99
N ALA A 109 -4.57 30.16 20.41
CA ALA A 109 -4.39 30.29 18.97
C ALA A 109 -2.92 30.41 18.56
N ALA A 110 -2.58 29.92 17.37
CA ALA A 110 -1.23 29.96 16.81
C ALA A 110 -1.25 30.11 15.29
N VAL A 111 -0.12 30.47 14.71
CA VAL A 111 0.16 30.26 13.27
C VAL A 111 1.11 29.08 13.13
N VAL A 112 0.87 28.21 12.15
CA VAL A 112 1.72 27.08 11.79
C VAL A 112 2.14 27.20 10.33
N GLY A 113 3.42 26.96 10.02
CA GLY A 113 3.92 26.86 8.65
C GLY A 113 4.06 25.40 8.23
N LEU A 114 3.48 25.04 7.09
CA LEU A 114 3.49 23.70 6.48
C LEU A 114 4.36 23.69 5.21
N SER A 115 5.06 22.58 4.97
CA SER A 115 5.77 22.34 3.70
C SER A 115 4.79 21.98 2.57
N GLU A 116 5.30 21.83 1.34
CA GLU A 116 4.58 21.23 0.21
C GLU A 116 4.15 19.77 0.49
N SER A 117 4.90 19.04 1.32
CA SER A 117 4.58 17.70 1.81
C SER A 117 3.69 17.66 3.07
N GLY A 118 3.19 18.81 3.53
CA GLY A 118 2.39 18.93 4.75
C GLY A 118 3.17 18.84 6.08
N ASP A 119 4.50 18.68 6.04
CA ASP A 119 5.32 18.63 7.25
C ASP A 119 5.27 19.96 8.01
N TYR A 120 5.14 19.88 9.34
CA TYR A 120 5.29 21.04 10.23
C TYR A 120 6.72 21.61 10.12
N THR A 121 6.82 22.89 9.74
CA THR A 121 8.11 23.59 9.59
C THR A 121 8.41 24.52 10.76
N TRP A 122 7.39 25.23 11.26
CA TRP A 122 7.45 26.09 12.44
C TRP A 122 6.04 26.37 12.97
N GLY A 123 5.96 26.82 14.22
CA GLY A 123 4.72 27.28 14.86
C GLY A 123 4.98 28.48 15.74
N SER A 124 3.99 29.34 15.92
CA SER A 124 4.09 30.55 16.74
C SER A 124 2.75 30.85 17.41
N ALA A 125 2.67 30.45 18.68
CA ALA A 125 1.53 30.72 19.55
C ALA A 125 1.39 32.22 19.87
N ILE A 126 0.15 32.61 20.14
CA ILE A 126 -0.22 33.87 20.78
C ILE A 126 -0.34 33.58 22.27
N ASP A 127 0.36 34.34 23.13
CA ASP A 127 0.25 34.16 24.59
C ASP A 127 -1.11 34.70 25.07
N THR A 128 -1.97 33.76 25.50
CA THR A 128 -3.32 34.01 26.01
C THR A 128 -3.41 33.90 27.54
N THR A 129 -2.29 33.88 28.27
CA THR A 129 -2.22 33.72 29.75
C THR A 129 -3.13 34.69 30.53
N ASN A 130 -3.57 35.80 29.93
CA ASN A 130 -4.47 36.78 30.54
C ASN A 130 -5.68 37.15 29.63
N GLY A 131 -6.04 36.30 28.67
CA GLY A 131 -7.09 36.56 27.67
C GLY A 131 -7.57 35.30 26.95
N ALA A 132 -8.12 35.49 25.76
CA ALA A 132 -8.47 34.44 24.81
C ALA A 132 -8.52 35.03 23.39
N VAL A 133 -8.20 34.22 22.39
CA VAL A 133 -8.48 34.51 20.97
C VAL A 133 -9.78 33.80 20.59
N THR A 134 -10.71 34.48 19.92
CA THR A 134 -12.02 33.93 19.54
C THR A 134 -12.19 33.69 18.03
N GLY A 135 -11.38 34.33 17.19
CA GLY A 135 -11.30 34.11 15.74
C GLY A 135 -9.90 34.45 15.22
N LEU A 136 -9.47 33.84 14.12
CA LEU A 136 -8.16 34.06 13.49
C LEU A 136 -8.24 33.75 11.98
N SER A 137 -7.85 34.70 11.13
CA SER A 137 -7.57 34.54 9.68
C SER A 137 -6.07 34.80 9.44
N VAL A 138 -5.49 34.17 8.42
CA VAL A 138 -4.08 34.31 8.04
C VAL A 138 -3.91 34.58 6.54
N ALA A 139 -3.01 35.50 6.21
CA ALA A 139 -2.58 35.78 4.85
C ALA A 139 -1.04 35.73 4.75
N ALA A 140 -0.54 35.18 3.65
CA ALA A 140 0.88 35.12 3.36
C ALA A 140 1.37 36.40 2.69
N GLY A 141 2.43 37.02 3.22
CA GLY A 141 3.12 38.12 2.56
C GLY A 141 4.16 37.64 1.53
N PRO A 142 4.58 38.50 0.57
CA PRO A 142 5.46 38.09 -0.52
C PRO A 142 6.87 37.60 -0.12
N GLY A 143 7.29 37.76 1.14
CA GLY A 143 8.52 37.20 1.67
C GLY A 143 8.35 35.93 2.51
N GLY A 144 7.11 35.47 2.74
CA GLY A 144 6.76 34.35 3.62
C GLY A 144 6.40 34.75 5.05
N GLU A 145 6.32 36.04 5.35
CA GLU A 145 5.75 36.53 6.59
C GLU A 145 4.26 36.16 6.71
N ALA A 146 3.83 35.71 7.89
CA ALA A 146 2.42 35.52 8.21
C ALA A 146 1.84 36.84 8.71
N PHE A 147 0.86 37.36 7.99
CA PHE A 147 -0.03 38.40 8.50
C PHE A 147 -1.29 37.75 9.06
N VAL A 148 -1.69 38.10 10.27
CA VAL A 148 -2.91 37.59 10.89
C VAL A 148 -3.82 38.71 11.37
N GLY A 149 -5.11 38.42 11.31
CA GLY A 149 -6.15 39.21 11.95
C GLY A 149 -7.10 38.32 12.74
N GLY A 150 -7.67 38.85 13.81
CA GLY A 150 -8.57 38.08 14.65
C GLY A 150 -9.18 38.87 15.80
N ASP A 151 -9.86 38.15 16.68
CA ASP A 151 -10.64 38.72 17.78
C ASP A 151 -10.07 38.29 19.14
N TYR A 152 -10.03 39.22 20.10
CA TYR A 152 -9.55 38.93 21.44
C TYR A 152 -10.43 39.49 22.57
N VAL A 153 -10.38 38.81 23.71
CA VAL A 153 -10.93 39.25 25.00
C VAL A 153 -9.83 39.16 26.06
N GLY A 154 -9.86 40.01 27.08
CA GLY A 154 -8.79 40.07 28.08
C GLY A 154 -7.52 40.71 27.51
N SER A 155 -6.36 40.09 27.68
CA SER A 155 -5.04 40.63 27.34
C SER A 155 -4.16 39.57 26.67
N LEU A 156 -3.69 39.86 25.45
CA LEU A 156 -2.76 39.02 24.68
C LEU A 156 -1.32 39.56 24.71
N VAL A 157 -0.34 38.71 24.41
CA VAL A 157 1.07 39.09 24.20
C VAL A 157 1.64 38.52 22.90
N PHE A 158 2.31 39.39 22.13
CA PHE A 158 2.97 39.08 20.86
C PHE A 158 4.44 39.49 20.93
N GLY A 159 5.37 38.53 21.03
CA GLY A 159 6.82 38.82 21.03
C GLY A 159 7.32 39.74 22.16
N GLY A 160 6.55 39.89 23.24
CA GLY A 160 6.80 40.85 24.33
C GLY A 160 6.06 42.19 24.21
N SER A 161 5.25 42.40 23.17
CA SER A 161 4.26 43.48 23.07
C SER A 161 2.93 43.01 23.68
N THR A 162 2.46 43.69 24.73
CA THR A 162 1.23 43.32 25.47
C THR A 162 0.08 44.27 25.13
N PHE A 163 -1.08 43.72 24.77
CA PHE A 163 -2.30 44.50 24.57
C PHE A 163 -2.94 44.93 25.90
N ALA A 164 -3.80 45.95 25.86
CA ALA A 164 -4.54 46.38 27.05
C ALA A 164 -5.71 45.41 27.32
N PHE A 165 -5.99 45.15 28.60
CA PHE A 165 -7.08 44.27 29.02
C PHE A 165 -8.46 44.81 28.59
N SER A 166 -9.15 44.09 27.72
CA SER A 166 -10.53 44.37 27.30
C SER A 166 -11.56 43.46 28.00
N GLN A 167 -12.79 43.96 28.15
CA GLN A 167 -13.97 43.18 28.54
C GLN A 167 -14.95 42.97 27.36
N ASN A 168 -14.70 43.62 26.22
CA ASN A 168 -15.41 43.41 24.97
C ASN A 168 -14.58 42.47 24.10
N ALA A 169 -15.20 41.86 23.08
CA ALA A 169 -14.43 41.40 21.92
C ALA A 169 -13.90 42.63 21.17
N GLU A 170 -12.60 42.64 20.90
CA GLU A 170 -11.91 43.65 20.11
C GLU A 170 -11.08 42.96 19.03
N GLY A 171 -11.01 43.56 17.86
CA GLY A 171 -10.17 43.08 16.77
C GLY A 171 -8.69 43.33 17.05
N PHE A 172 -7.82 42.55 16.43
CA PHE A 172 -6.39 42.80 16.36
C PHE A 172 -5.82 42.39 15.01
N VAL A 173 -4.62 42.90 14.70
CA VAL A 173 -3.77 42.37 13.65
C VAL A 173 -2.31 42.27 14.10
N ALA A 174 -1.59 41.29 13.58
CA ALA A 174 -0.18 41.05 13.89
C ALA A 174 0.56 40.46 12.68
N ASN A 175 1.89 40.59 12.67
CA ASN A 175 2.73 40.08 11.60
C ASN A 175 3.97 39.39 12.15
N THR A 176 4.39 38.28 11.53
CA THR A 176 5.65 37.57 11.85
C THR A 176 6.80 38.04 10.95
N ASP A 177 7.96 37.39 11.06
CA ASP A 177 8.89 37.19 9.95
C ASP A 177 8.65 35.80 9.31
N PRO A 178 9.32 35.44 8.19
CA PRO A 178 9.19 34.12 7.56
C PRO A 178 9.71 32.93 8.38
N MET A 179 10.04 33.14 9.65
CA MET A 179 10.49 32.16 10.64
C MET A 179 9.56 32.15 11.87
N GLY A 180 8.37 32.76 11.77
CA GLY A 180 7.34 32.83 12.81
C GLY A 180 7.52 33.93 13.87
N ASN A 181 8.65 34.64 13.92
CA ASN A 181 8.92 35.57 15.01
C ASN A 181 8.01 36.80 14.91
N TRP A 182 7.19 37.06 15.93
CA TRP A 182 6.31 38.23 16.00
C TRP A 182 7.09 39.56 15.84
N MET A 183 6.86 40.25 14.72
CA MET A 183 7.55 41.49 14.32
C MET A 183 6.82 42.76 14.80
N TRP A 184 5.49 42.79 14.66
CA TRP A 184 4.64 43.86 15.15
C TRP A 184 3.21 43.37 15.39
N SER A 185 2.46 44.07 16.25
CA SER A 185 1.03 43.82 16.46
C SER A 185 0.30 45.09 16.90
N THR A 186 -0.97 45.19 16.51
CA THR A 186 -1.88 46.31 16.74
C THR A 186 -3.24 45.76 17.17
N GLY A 187 -3.57 45.90 18.46
CA GLY A 187 -4.90 45.63 18.99
C GLY A 187 -5.78 46.87 18.87
N TYR A 188 -7.04 46.68 18.48
CA TYR A 188 -8.03 47.75 18.42
C TYR A 188 -8.59 48.03 19.81
N THR A 189 -9.13 49.23 20.01
CA THR A 189 -9.80 49.56 21.29
C THR A 189 -11.09 50.32 21.05
N THR A 190 -12.21 49.78 21.51
CA THR A 190 -13.53 50.40 21.40
C THR A 190 -13.99 50.99 22.73
N ILE A 191 -14.36 52.28 22.70
CA ILE A 191 -14.81 53.00 23.89
C ILE A 191 -16.26 52.62 24.20
N ASP A 192 -16.49 51.77 25.21
CA ASP A 192 -17.84 51.40 25.62
C ASP A 192 -18.66 52.61 26.13
N GLY A 193 -19.67 52.96 25.33
CA GLY A 193 -20.70 53.95 25.68
C GLY A 193 -21.88 53.37 26.49
N GLY A 194 -21.85 52.08 26.83
CA GLY A 194 -22.93 51.35 27.50
C GLY A 194 -23.92 50.69 26.54
N PHE A 195 -23.47 50.30 25.34
CA PHE A 195 -24.32 49.78 24.25
C PHE A 195 -23.92 48.41 23.71
N GLY A 196 -22.89 47.76 24.26
CA GLY A 196 -22.32 46.54 23.67
C GLY A 196 -21.39 46.86 22.50
N ALA A 197 -20.52 47.86 22.71
CA ALA A 197 -19.56 48.30 21.71
C ALA A 197 -18.47 47.23 21.52
N THR A 198 -18.08 46.96 20.28
CA THR A 198 -17.16 45.87 19.91
C THR A 198 -16.52 46.17 18.56
N SER A 199 -15.34 45.60 18.33
CA SER A 199 -14.71 45.51 17.02
C SER A 199 -14.32 44.06 16.78
N SER A 200 -14.36 43.62 15.51
CA SER A 200 -14.05 42.25 15.12
C SER A 200 -13.37 42.24 13.75
N VAL A 201 -12.34 41.41 13.58
CA VAL A 201 -11.66 41.15 12.31
C VAL A 201 -12.12 39.79 11.80
N THR A 202 -12.74 39.78 10.63
CA THR A 202 -13.17 38.54 9.97
C THR A 202 -12.11 38.00 9.03
N ASP A 203 -11.39 38.88 8.33
CA ASP A 203 -10.45 38.47 7.30
C ASP A 203 -9.31 39.49 7.03
N VAL A 204 -8.20 38.99 6.48
CA VAL A 204 -6.97 39.72 6.15
C VAL A 204 -6.41 39.32 4.79
N ALA A 205 -5.74 40.26 4.11
CA ALA A 205 -5.04 39.99 2.85
C ALA A 205 -3.77 40.85 2.71
N VAL A 206 -2.82 40.39 1.88
CA VAL A 206 -1.56 41.12 1.61
C VAL A 206 -1.38 41.29 0.10
N ASP A 207 -1.08 42.52 -0.37
CA ASP A 207 -0.79 42.75 -1.79
C ASP A 207 0.67 42.41 -2.17
N LEU A 208 0.95 42.27 -3.46
CA LEU A 208 2.29 42.00 -4.00
C LEU A 208 3.36 43.08 -3.68
N ALA A 209 2.97 44.21 -3.07
CA ALA A 209 3.88 45.22 -2.55
C ALA A 209 4.06 45.14 -1.02
N GLY A 210 3.52 44.11 -0.37
CA GLY A 210 3.58 43.88 1.08
C GLY A 210 2.74 44.87 1.89
N ASN A 211 1.68 45.44 1.33
CA ASN A 211 0.72 46.19 2.13
C ASN A 211 -0.38 45.26 2.66
N HIS A 212 -0.77 45.47 3.91
CA HIS A 212 -1.68 44.61 4.64
C HIS A 212 -3.07 45.24 4.66
N TYR A 213 -4.11 44.48 4.34
CA TYR A 213 -5.51 44.90 4.30
C TYR A 213 -6.34 44.05 5.26
N VAL A 214 -7.36 44.65 5.85
CA VAL A 214 -8.16 44.05 6.94
C VAL A 214 -9.62 44.43 6.78
N THR A 215 -10.53 43.47 6.97
CA THR A 215 -11.97 43.72 7.07
C THR A 215 -12.59 43.05 8.30
N GLY A 216 -13.88 43.28 8.48
CA GLY A 216 -14.62 42.90 9.68
C GLY A 216 -15.75 43.88 9.93
N TYR A 217 -16.14 44.01 11.20
CA TYR A 217 -17.20 44.91 11.62
C TYR A 217 -16.91 45.56 12.97
N PHE A 218 -17.56 46.69 13.22
CA PHE A 218 -17.46 47.42 14.48
C PHE A 218 -18.74 48.19 14.83
N ILE A 219 -18.90 48.51 16.12
CA ILE A 219 -19.97 49.39 16.62
C ILE A 219 -19.47 50.17 17.84
N GLY A 220 -19.64 51.50 17.82
CA GLY A 220 -19.09 52.43 18.81
C GLY A 220 -17.91 53.24 18.28
N GLU A 221 -17.12 53.84 19.19
CA GLU A 221 -15.91 54.62 18.87
C GLU A 221 -14.67 53.72 19.01
N THR A 222 -14.18 53.20 17.88
CA THR A 222 -13.06 52.24 17.80
C THR A 222 -11.81 52.93 17.25
N ASP A 223 -10.67 52.77 17.93
CA ASP A 223 -9.34 53.16 17.43
C ASP A 223 -8.63 51.97 16.76
N PHE A 224 -8.29 52.13 15.49
CA PHE A 224 -7.63 51.13 14.63
C PHE A 224 -6.09 51.28 14.63
N GLY A 225 -5.50 51.69 15.76
CA GLY A 225 -4.05 51.89 15.89
C GLY A 225 -3.55 53.29 15.54
N GLY A 226 -4.38 54.32 15.68
CA GLY A 226 -4.00 55.74 15.50
C GLY A 226 -5.06 56.62 14.86
N GLN A 227 -6.16 56.03 14.37
CA GLN A 227 -7.34 56.72 13.85
C GLN A 227 -8.60 56.11 14.46
N SER A 228 -9.36 56.94 15.18
CA SER A 228 -10.66 56.54 15.72
C SER A 228 -11.80 56.83 14.73
N VAL A 229 -12.67 55.84 14.51
CA VAL A 229 -13.93 55.97 13.76
C VAL A 229 -15.09 55.69 14.72
N ASN A 230 -16.24 56.36 14.55
CA ASN A 230 -17.38 56.25 15.46
C ASN A 230 -18.70 56.06 14.69
N VAL A 231 -19.35 54.90 14.89
CA VAL A 231 -20.60 54.50 14.24
C VAL A 231 -21.67 54.12 15.27
N SER A 232 -22.95 54.37 14.95
CA SER A 232 -24.09 54.16 15.87
C SER A 232 -24.73 52.77 15.78
N ASP A 233 -24.45 52.05 14.71
CA ASP A 233 -25.05 50.79 14.29
C ASP A 233 -23.90 49.89 13.77
N LEU A 234 -24.12 48.59 13.56
CA LEU A 234 -23.04 47.68 13.17
C LEU A 234 -22.60 47.98 11.73
N GLN A 235 -21.35 48.38 11.52
CA GLN A 235 -20.82 48.72 10.19
C GLN A 235 -19.59 47.88 9.86
N ALA A 236 -19.44 47.57 8.57
CA ALA A 236 -18.23 46.95 8.07
C ALA A 236 -17.12 48.00 7.91
N PHE A 237 -15.86 47.59 8.03
CA PHE A 237 -14.72 48.46 7.79
C PHE A 237 -13.71 47.84 6.83
N VAL A 238 -12.87 48.70 6.26
CA VAL A 238 -11.65 48.30 5.54
C VAL A 238 -10.50 49.16 6.04
N ALA A 239 -9.43 48.53 6.51
CA ALA A 239 -8.23 49.19 7.00
C ALA A 239 -7.00 48.74 6.20
N LYS A 240 -6.03 49.64 6.04
CA LYS A 240 -4.73 49.37 5.41
C LYS A 240 -3.58 49.68 6.36
N TYR A 241 -2.63 48.76 6.47
CA TYR A 241 -1.41 48.91 7.26
C TYR A 241 -0.16 48.75 6.39
N SER A 242 0.81 49.61 6.65
CA SER A 242 2.16 49.52 6.10
C SER A 242 2.89 48.24 6.56
N GLN A 243 3.95 47.85 5.86
CA GLN A 243 4.88 46.76 6.25
C GLN A 243 5.41 46.85 7.70
N SER A 244 5.35 48.04 8.30
CA SER A 244 5.80 48.34 9.66
C SER A 244 4.66 48.39 10.71
N GLY A 245 3.45 47.95 10.38
CA GLY A 245 2.30 47.90 11.29
C GLY A 245 1.65 49.26 11.61
N MET A 246 2.10 50.34 10.97
CA MET A 246 1.42 51.64 11.06
C MET A 246 0.21 51.66 10.13
N LEU A 247 -0.94 52.08 10.64
CA LEU A 247 -2.17 52.34 9.88
C LEU A 247 -1.94 53.48 8.87
N ASP A 248 -2.23 53.21 7.59
CA ASP A 248 -2.22 54.22 6.51
C ASP A 248 -3.60 54.90 6.38
N TRP A 249 -4.68 54.10 6.37
CA TRP A 249 -6.07 54.56 6.35
C TRP A 249 -7.04 53.49 6.87
N VAL A 250 -8.20 53.94 7.37
CA VAL A 250 -9.39 53.11 7.64
C VAL A 250 -10.64 53.85 7.18
N ILE A 251 -11.59 53.11 6.60
CA ILE A 251 -12.91 53.59 6.15
C ILE A 251 -14.02 52.64 6.62
N ASP A 252 -15.20 53.21 6.89
CA ASP A 252 -16.46 52.50 7.04
C ASP A 252 -17.10 52.24 5.66
N ILE A 253 -17.67 51.04 5.48
CA ILE A 253 -18.43 50.64 4.28
C ILE A 253 -19.75 49.99 4.70
N GLY A 254 -20.84 50.33 4.00
CA GLY A 254 -22.19 49.91 4.40
C GLY A 254 -23.27 50.92 4.03
N GLY A 255 -24.43 50.78 4.67
CA GLY A 255 -25.60 51.62 4.45
C GLY A 255 -25.98 52.44 5.68
N LEU A 256 -27.05 52.01 6.37
CA LEU A 256 -27.68 52.69 7.52
C LEU A 256 -28.35 51.68 8.48
N SER A 257 -27.84 50.45 8.51
CA SER A 257 -28.40 49.29 9.23
C SER A 257 -27.23 48.40 9.68
N ASN A 258 -27.41 47.09 9.81
CA ASN A 258 -26.28 46.19 10.03
C ASN A 258 -25.61 45.83 8.70
N ASP A 259 -24.31 46.08 8.63
CA ASP A 259 -23.40 45.76 7.54
C ASP A 259 -22.17 45.04 8.15
N LEU A 260 -21.75 43.90 7.59
CA LEU A 260 -20.64 43.09 8.12
C LEU A 260 -19.66 42.72 7.00
N GLY A 261 -18.38 43.04 7.17
CA GLY A 261 -17.31 42.58 6.27
C GLY A 261 -17.03 41.10 6.51
N LEU A 262 -16.85 40.33 5.43
CA LEU A 262 -16.66 38.88 5.51
C LEU A 262 -15.33 38.41 4.91
N ALA A 263 -14.93 38.93 3.75
CA ALA A 263 -13.74 38.46 3.04
C ALA A 263 -13.09 39.54 2.14
N LEU A 264 -11.81 39.35 1.86
CA LEU A 264 -10.93 40.19 1.05
C LEU A 264 -10.26 39.39 -0.07
N ALA A 265 -9.98 40.06 -1.19
CA ALA A 265 -9.04 39.55 -2.20
C ALA A 265 -8.22 40.72 -2.77
N THR A 266 -6.92 40.55 -3.02
CA THR A 266 -6.08 41.62 -3.60
C THR A 266 -5.65 41.29 -5.03
N THR A 267 -5.88 42.23 -5.93
CA THR A 267 -5.47 42.10 -7.34
C THR A 267 -3.98 42.40 -7.50
N GLN A 268 -3.36 41.91 -8.58
CA GLN A 268 -2.00 42.30 -8.97
C GLN A 268 -1.80 43.82 -9.15
N THR A 269 -2.88 44.60 -9.31
CA THR A 269 -2.84 46.07 -9.43
C THR A 269 -2.75 46.80 -8.09
N GLY A 270 -2.95 46.09 -6.97
CA GLY A 270 -3.07 46.65 -5.62
C GLY A 270 -4.48 47.14 -5.26
N ASN A 271 -5.45 47.08 -6.18
CA ASN A 271 -6.86 47.21 -5.80
C ASN A 271 -7.26 46.02 -4.91
N VAL A 272 -8.04 46.30 -3.87
CA VAL A 272 -8.61 45.29 -2.96
C VAL A 272 -10.12 45.17 -3.22
N HIS A 273 -10.57 43.93 -3.39
CA HIS A 273 -11.97 43.56 -3.41
C HIS A 273 -12.43 43.19 -2.00
N VAL A 274 -13.66 43.56 -1.65
CA VAL A 274 -14.21 43.32 -0.31
C VAL A 274 -15.64 42.83 -0.43
N ALA A 275 -15.95 41.68 0.17
CA ALA A 275 -17.30 41.17 0.31
C ALA A 275 -17.89 41.58 1.67
N ILE A 276 -19.09 42.19 1.66
CA ILE A 276 -19.91 42.39 2.86
C ILE A 276 -21.22 41.63 2.73
N VAL A 277 -21.84 41.29 3.87
CA VAL A 277 -23.30 41.06 3.94
C VAL A 277 -24.00 42.25 4.56
N THR A 278 -25.20 42.54 4.07
CA THR A 278 -25.97 43.72 4.47
C THR A 278 -27.45 43.41 4.65
N ASN A 279 -28.09 44.08 5.61
CA ASN A 279 -29.55 44.27 5.63
C ASN A 279 -29.96 45.75 5.46
N SER A 280 -29.01 46.61 5.05
CA SER A 280 -29.27 48.00 4.70
C SER A 280 -30.10 48.10 3.42
N ALA A 281 -31.31 48.65 3.54
CA ALA A 281 -32.24 48.79 2.41
C ALA A 281 -31.67 49.54 1.18
N THR A 282 -30.65 50.38 1.37
CA THR A 282 -29.87 51.01 0.30
C THR A 282 -28.44 51.29 0.74
N ILE A 283 -27.46 51.05 -0.14
CA ILE A 283 -26.05 51.43 0.03
C ILE A 283 -25.68 52.47 -1.05
N ASN A 284 -24.87 53.48 -0.68
CA ASN A 284 -24.50 54.59 -1.57
C ASN A 284 -22.97 54.77 -1.60
N ALA A 285 -22.29 54.08 -2.52
CA ALA A 285 -20.84 54.17 -2.75
C ALA A 285 -20.55 54.47 -4.24
N ALA A 286 -19.31 54.80 -4.61
CA ALA A 286 -18.86 54.96 -6.01
C ALA A 286 -19.70 55.89 -6.94
N SER A 287 -20.59 56.74 -6.39
CA SER A 287 -21.67 57.45 -7.12
C SER A 287 -22.78 56.57 -7.71
N SER A 288 -22.84 55.29 -7.34
CA SER A 288 -23.96 54.37 -7.60
C SER A 288 -24.85 54.21 -6.36
N LEU A 289 -25.93 53.42 -6.50
CA LEU A 289 -26.91 53.12 -5.46
C LEU A 289 -27.26 51.64 -5.57
N TYR A 290 -26.90 50.84 -4.56
CA TYR A 290 -27.45 49.50 -4.40
C TYR A 290 -28.77 49.59 -3.63
N SER A 291 -29.67 48.63 -3.84
CA SER A 291 -30.97 48.55 -3.17
C SER A 291 -31.27 47.09 -2.89
N LEU A 292 -31.51 46.77 -1.61
CA LEU A 292 -31.63 45.40 -1.14
C LEU A 292 -32.74 44.63 -1.88
N VAL A 293 -32.39 43.43 -2.35
CA VAL A 293 -33.25 42.49 -3.09
C VAL A 293 -33.88 41.48 -2.13
N GLY A 294 -33.07 40.89 -1.24
CA GLY A 294 -33.47 39.89 -0.26
C GLY A 294 -33.84 40.45 1.11
N THR A 295 -33.65 39.62 2.13
CA THR A 295 -33.63 40.04 3.54
C THR A 295 -32.21 40.29 4.05
N GLN A 296 -31.23 39.65 3.41
CA GLN A 296 -29.81 39.91 3.54
C GLN A 296 -29.14 39.55 2.20
N ASP A 297 -28.37 40.48 1.65
CA ASP A 297 -27.65 40.32 0.38
C ASP A 297 -26.14 40.36 0.62
N VAL A 298 -25.36 39.76 -0.29
CA VAL A 298 -23.91 39.99 -0.39
C VAL A 298 -23.69 41.18 -1.32
N VAL A 299 -22.89 42.17 -0.92
CA VAL A 299 -22.46 43.26 -1.82
C VAL A 299 -20.96 43.40 -1.81
N LEU A 300 -20.42 43.65 -3.00
CA LEU A 300 -19.00 43.69 -3.29
C LEU A 300 -18.57 45.12 -3.50
N PHE A 301 -17.39 45.48 -2.98
CA PHE A 301 -16.70 46.71 -3.29
C PHE A 301 -15.37 46.43 -3.95
N GLU A 302 -14.94 47.36 -4.80
CA GLU A 302 -13.56 47.48 -5.28
C GLU A 302 -13.00 48.79 -4.73
N ILE A 303 -11.83 48.74 -4.12
CA ILE A 303 -11.24 49.87 -3.40
C ILE A 303 -9.79 50.04 -3.87
N ASP A 304 -9.40 51.25 -4.24
CA ASP A 304 -8.04 51.55 -4.70
C ASP A 304 -7.03 51.56 -3.52
N PRO A 305 -5.71 51.46 -3.78
CA PRO A 305 -4.67 51.50 -2.74
C PRO A 305 -4.68 52.72 -1.80
N SER A 306 -5.46 53.76 -2.11
CA SER A 306 -5.63 55.00 -1.34
C SER A 306 -6.94 55.07 -0.52
N GLY A 307 -7.76 54.02 -0.56
CA GLY A 307 -9.02 53.93 0.17
C GLY A 307 -10.22 54.55 -0.58
N ALA A 308 -10.12 54.76 -1.90
CA ALA A 308 -11.25 55.24 -2.69
C ALA A 308 -12.05 54.08 -3.29
N ILE A 309 -13.34 53.99 -2.95
CA ILE A 309 -14.26 52.99 -3.52
C ILE A 309 -14.49 53.29 -5.00
N MET A 310 -14.04 52.38 -5.87
CA MET A 310 -14.09 52.48 -7.33
C MET A 310 -15.39 51.94 -7.91
N SER A 311 -15.84 50.77 -7.46
CA SER A 311 -17.06 50.12 -7.93
C SER A 311 -17.81 49.44 -6.78
N MET A 312 -19.09 49.14 -7.02
CA MET A 312 -19.98 48.44 -6.10
C MET A 312 -20.97 47.60 -6.90
N ASP A 313 -21.20 46.35 -6.48
CA ASP A 313 -22.18 45.42 -7.06
C ASP A 313 -22.80 44.54 -5.96
N GLY A 314 -23.78 43.68 -6.24
CA GLY A 314 -24.30 42.78 -5.19
C GLY A 314 -25.35 41.74 -5.58
N TYR A 315 -25.24 40.60 -4.91
CA TYR A 315 -26.00 39.37 -5.11
C TYR A 315 -26.99 39.12 -3.98
N GLY A 316 -28.27 39.00 -4.31
CA GLY A 316 -29.35 38.82 -3.35
C GLY A 316 -30.59 38.16 -3.97
N VAL A 317 -31.29 37.33 -3.20
CA VAL A 317 -32.48 36.60 -3.66
C VAL A 317 -33.76 37.13 -2.99
N PRO A 318 -34.83 37.44 -3.75
CA PRO A 318 -36.03 38.08 -3.20
C PRO A 318 -36.66 37.37 -1.99
N ASN A 319 -36.68 38.06 -0.84
CA ASN A 319 -37.17 37.62 0.47
C ASN A 319 -36.34 36.52 1.18
N GLU A 320 -35.17 36.13 0.65
CA GLU A 320 -34.31 35.10 1.21
C GLU A 320 -33.01 35.71 1.79
N VAL A 321 -32.01 34.88 2.09
CA VAL A 321 -30.66 35.26 2.52
C VAL A 321 -29.65 34.76 1.48
N THR A 322 -28.57 35.51 1.28
CA THR A 322 -27.38 35.08 0.53
C THR A 322 -26.14 35.30 1.40
N SER A 323 -25.22 34.32 1.38
CA SER A 323 -24.00 34.29 2.19
C SER A 323 -22.82 33.77 1.37
N ILE A 324 -21.60 34.12 1.77
CA ILE A 324 -20.33 33.74 1.14
C ILE A 324 -19.43 33.05 2.18
N GLY A 325 -18.57 32.14 1.72
CA GLY A 325 -17.48 31.53 2.49
C GLY A 325 -16.13 31.80 1.84
N GLY A 326 -15.91 31.26 0.63
CA GLY A 326 -14.69 31.51 -0.16
C GLY A 326 -14.79 32.73 -1.09
N PHE A 327 -13.70 33.49 -1.22
CA PHE A 327 -13.62 34.71 -2.02
C PHE A 327 -12.19 34.97 -2.48
N GLU A 328 -11.90 34.82 -3.78
CA GLU A 328 -10.53 34.84 -4.31
C GLU A 328 -10.46 35.57 -5.66
N SER A 329 -9.28 36.08 -6.05
CA SER A 329 -9.09 36.76 -7.34
C SER A 329 -7.84 36.28 -8.09
N ASN A 330 -8.00 35.94 -9.38
CA ASN A 330 -6.90 35.44 -10.20
C ASN A 330 -5.92 36.54 -10.65
N ALA A 331 -4.84 36.14 -11.31
CA ALA A 331 -3.81 37.03 -11.86
C ALA A 331 -4.35 38.12 -12.81
N GLN A 332 -5.46 37.82 -13.49
CA GLN A 332 -6.14 38.65 -14.47
C GLN A 332 -7.07 39.69 -13.81
N GLY A 333 -7.39 39.53 -12.52
CA GLY A 333 -8.34 40.35 -11.77
C GLY A 333 -9.81 39.93 -11.94
N ASP A 334 -10.06 38.71 -12.43
CA ASP A 334 -11.38 38.09 -12.34
C ASP A 334 -11.62 37.64 -10.89
N LEU A 335 -12.86 37.76 -10.42
CA LEU A 335 -13.24 37.56 -9.02
C LEU A 335 -14.15 36.35 -8.89
N PHE A 336 -13.86 35.50 -7.91
CA PHE A 336 -14.51 34.21 -7.69
C PHE A 336 -15.16 34.19 -6.31
N LEU A 337 -16.40 33.69 -6.23
CA LEU A 337 -17.22 33.74 -5.03
C LEU A 337 -17.90 32.40 -4.79
N GLY A 338 -17.59 31.74 -3.67
CA GLY A 338 -18.20 30.50 -3.23
C GLY A 338 -19.06 30.74 -2.00
N GLY A 339 -20.31 30.30 -2.01
CA GLY A 339 -21.26 30.62 -0.95
C GLY A 339 -22.51 29.77 -0.92
N SER A 340 -23.54 30.25 -0.23
CA SER A 340 -24.81 29.53 -0.05
C SER A 340 -26.02 30.45 -0.24
N PHE A 341 -27.09 29.89 -0.81
CA PHE A 341 -28.30 30.65 -1.17
C PHE A 341 -29.59 29.80 -1.10
N ARG A 342 -30.73 30.50 -1.07
CA ARG A 342 -32.07 29.95 -1.26
C ARG A 342 -32.69 30.53 -2.52
N GLY A 343 -33.63 29.81 -3.14
CA GLY A 343 -34.40 30.31 -4.29
C GLY A 343 -33.58 30.49 -5.56
N THR A 344 -33.85 31.54 -6.34
CA THR A 344 -33.22 31.80 -7.65
C THR A 344 -32.34 33.04 -7.59
N LEU A 345 -31.04 32.89 -7.85
CA LEU A 345 -30.07 33.98 -7.99
C LEU A 345 -29.73 34.16 -9.48
N ALA A 346 -29.65 35.41 -9.94
CA ALA A 346 -29.44 35.74 -11.35
C ALA A 346 -28.76 37.10 -11.53
N ASP A 347 -27.94 37.20 -12.57
CA ASP A 347 -27.27 38.43 -13.02
C ASP A 347 -27.23 38.48 -14.57
N SER A 348 -26.50 39.41 -15.16
CA SER A 348 -26.51 39.79 -16.58
C SER A 348 -25.80 38.81 -17.54
N GLY A 349 -25.86 37.51 -17.25
CA GLY A 349 -25.39 36.43 -18.12
C GLY A 349 -25.92 35.05 -17.76
N TRP A 350 -26.15 34.79 -16.46
CA TRP A 350 -26.45 33.48 -15.90
C TRP A 350 -27.67 33.52 -14.95
N THR A 351 -28.17 32.34 -14.58
CA THR A 351 -29.23 32.17 -13.58
C THR A 351 -29.12 30.78 -12.96
N ILE A 352 -28.97 30.72 -11.63
CA ILE A 352 -28.91 29.49 -10.85
C ILE A 352 -30.11 29.40 -9.91
N THR A 353 -30.45 28.21 -9.42
CA THR A 353 -31.60 28.03 -8.52
C THR A 353 -31.34 26.88 -7.56
N ALA A 354 -31.39 27.19 -6.27
CA ALA A 354 -31.38 26.21 -5.20
C ALA A 354 -32.61 25.31 -5.36
N ASN A 355 -32.35 24.03 -5.61
CA ASN A 355 -33.34 23.02 -5.98
C ASN A 355 -33.10 21.65 -5.32
N GLN A 356 -32.01 21.48 -4.58
CA GLN A 356 -31.64 20.22 -3.93
C GLN A 356 -32.18 20.15 -2.50
N GLY A 357 -32.10 21.23 -1.72
CA GLY A 357 -32.36 21.18 -0.29
C GLY A 357 -32.91 22.46 0.33
N LYS A 358 -32.21 22.96 1.36
CA LYS A 358 -32.60 24.13 2.15
C LYS A 358 -31.80 25.35 1.75
N THR A 359 -30.48 25.33 1.86
CA THR A 359 -29.57 26.28 1.20
C THR A 359 -28.64 25.46 0.35
N ASP A 360 -28.62 25.72 -0.94
CA ASP A 360 -27.72 25.06 -1.87
C ASP A 360 -26.43 25.91 -2.00
N LEU A 361 -25.34 25.28 -2.44
CA LEU A 361 -24.07 25.94 -2.77
C LEU A 361 -24.21 26.77 -4.05
N PHE A 362 -23.49 27.89 -4.13
CA PHE A 362 -23.16 28.55 -5.40
C PHE A 362 -21.66 28.76 -5.56
N VAL A 363 -21.21 28.78 -6.81
CA VAL A 363 -19.92 29.38 -7.19
C VAL A 363 -20.15 30.32 -8.38
N ILE A 364 -19.62 31.54 -8.32
CA ILE A 364 -19.74 32.58 -9.34
C ILE A 364 -18.34 33.03 -9.78
N LYS A 365 -18.07 33.07 -11.09
CA LYS A 365 -16.95 33.84 -11.68
C LYS A 365 -17.48 35.15 -12.24
N ARG A 366 -16.84 36.27 -11.90
CA ARG A 366 -17.09 37.60 -12.43
C ARG A 366 -15.83 38.09 -13.15
N ALA A 367 -15.88 38.18 -14.48
CA ALA A 367 -14.72 38.54 -15.27
C ALA A 367 -14.42 40.05 -15.20
N SER A 368 -13.16 40.40 -14.99
CA SER A 368 -12.60 41.76 -15.04
C SER A 368 -13.00 42.53 -16.31
N GLY A 369 -13.14 41.82 -17.43
CA GLY A 369 -13.56 42.36 -18.73
C GLY A 369 -15.08 42.49 -18.94
N GLY A 370 -15.92 42.03 -18.01
CA GLY A 370 -17.38 42.02 -18.14
C GLY A 370 -17.89 41.12 -19.29
N SER A 371 -17.21 39.99 -19.52
CA SER A 371 -17.52 39.01 -20.56
C SER A 371 -16.79 37.71 -20.25
N GLY A 372 -17.53 36.68 -19.86
CA GLY A 372 -16.99 35.41 -19.34
C GLY A 372 -17.66 34.98 -18.03
N ASP A 373 -18.46 35.86 -17.44
CA ASP A 373 -19.18 35.64 -16.18
C ASP A 373 -20.07 34.39 -16.23
N TRP A 374 -19.91 33.52 -15.23
CA TRP A 374 -20.70 32.30 -15.07
C TRP A 374 -21.06 32.06 -13.61
N ALA A 375 -22.07 31.21 -13.39
CA ALA A 375 -22.43 30.74 -12.06
C ALA A 375 -22.93 29.29 -12.13
N VAL A 376 -22.52 28.48 -11.17
CA VAL A 376 -22.98 27.10 -10.95
C VAL A 376 -23.59 26.95 -9.56
N SER A 377 -24.39 25.90 -9.38
CA SER A 377 -24.90 25.49 -8.07
C SER A 377 -24.82 23.98 -7.90
N ALA A 378 -24.62 23.55 -6.66
CA ALA A 378 -24.60 22.16 -6.19
C ALA A 378 -25.19 22.14 -4.77
N GLY A 379 -25.33 20.97 -4.15
CA GLY A 379 -25.82 20.91 -2.77
C GLY A 379 -26.27 19.52 -2.36
N SER A 380 -27.05 19.46 -1.28
CA SER A 380 -27.69 18.27 -0.71
C SER A 380 -29.17 18.54 -0.40
N SER A 381 -29.82 17.66 0.36
CA SER A 381 -31.19 17.91 0.86
C SER A 381 -31.27 18.82 2.10
N GLU A 382 -30.12 19.20 2.67
CA GLU A 382 -30.00 19.94 3.94
C GLU A 382 -29.54 21.40 3.74
N ASN A 383 -28.82 22.00 4.69
CA ASN A 383 -28.19 23.32 4.47
C ASN A 383 -26.71 23.09 4.12
N ASP A 384 -26.29 23.56 2.95
CA ASP A 384 -24.93 23.42 2.46
C ASP A 384 -24.16 24.74 2.57
N THR A 385 -22.85 24.68 2.81
CA THR A 385 -21.95 25.84 2.85
C THR A 385 -20.60 25.54 2.20
N VAL A 386 -20.17 26.40 1.27
CA VAL A 386 -18.76 26.50 0.88
C VAL A 386 -17.98 27.05 2.08
N ALA A 387 -16.85 26.43 2.39
CA ALA A 387 -15.90 26.87 3.42
C ALA A 387 -14.89 27.84 2.80
N GLY A 388 -14.01 27.33 1.92
CA GLY A 388 -13.05 28.10 1.13
C GLY A 388 -13.01 27.68 -0.33
N LEU A 389 -12.26 28.42 -1.16
CA LEU A 389 -12.02 28.11 -2.57
C LEU A 389 -10.66 28.60 -3.02
N GLY A 390 -10.03 27.85 -3.92
CA GLY A 390 -8.78 28.22 -4.58
C GLY A 390 -8.91 28.14 -6.11
N ILE A 391 -7.97 28.77 -6.81
CA ILE A 391 -7.95 28.86 -8.27
C ILE A 391 -6.57 28.41 -8.76
N ASN A 392 -6.52 27.45 -9.68
CA ASN A 392 -5.26 26.97 -10.26
C ASN A 392 -4.80 27.84 -11.45
N SER A 393 -3.63 27.52 -12.01
CA SER A 393 -3.01 28.24 -13.13
C SER A 393 -3.81 28.19 -14.45
N ASN A 394 -4.83 27.33 -14.56
CA ASN A 394 -5.73 27.19 -15.71
C ASN A 394 -7.06 27.98 -15.58
N ASP A 395 -7.23 28.81 -14.54
CA ASP A 395 -8.50 29.44 -14.13
C ASP A 395 -9.59 28.43 -13.66
N GLU A 396 -9.20 27.20 -13.29
CA GLU A 396 -10.11 26.18 -12.75
C GLU A 396 -10.25 26.35 -11.23
N VAL A 397 -11.45 26.10 -10.71
CA VAL A 397 -11.79 26.42 -9.31
C VAL A 397 -11.96 25.13 -8.51
N VAL A 398 -11.25 25.05 -7.39
CA VAL A 398 -11.45 24.01 -6.37
C VAL A 398 -12.22 24.62 -5.22
N ILE A 399 -13.29 23.97 -4.76
CA ILE A 399 -14.00 24.35 -3.55
C ILE A 399 -13.90 23.28 -2.47
N ALA A 400 -13.89 23.72 -1.22
CA ALA A 400 -14.24 22.89 -0.07
C ALA A 400 -15.63 23.27 0.42
N ALA A 401 -16.48 22.28 0.67
CA ALA A 401 -17.82 22.47 1.23
C ALA A 401 -18.06 21.48 2.37
N THR A 402 -18.86 21.89 3.35
CA THR A 402 -19.33 21.00 4.43
C THR A 402 -20.81 20.69 4.17
N LEU A 403 -21.16 19.40 4.11
CA LEU A 403 -22.51 18.91 3.81
C LEU A 403 -23.02 18.00 4.93
N SER A 404 -24.30 18.09 5.30
CA SER A 404 -24.93 17.17 6.27
C SER A 404 -25.84 16.10 5.64
N ALA A 405 -25.79 15.95 4.31
CA ALA A 405 -26.49 14.90 3.55
C ALA A 405 -25.81 14.68 2.18
N SER A 406 -25.99 13.50 1.58
CA SER A 406 -25.49 13.16 0.23
C SER A 406 -25.85 14.22 -0.80
N GLY A 407 -24.87 14.66 -1.59
CA GLY A 407 -24.98 15.82 -2.47
C GLY A 407 -24.77 15.52 -3.96
N THR A 408 -25.18 16.45 -4.83
CA THR A 408 -24.99 16.34 -6.28
C THR A 408 -24.36 17.59 -6.90
N PHE A 409 -23.31 17.35 -7.68
CA PHE A 409 -22.42 18.33 -8.30
C PHE A 409 -22.50 18.13 -9.82
N GLY A 410 -23.55 18.66 -10.43
CA GLY A 410 -23.89 18.37 -11.83
C GLY A 410 -24.37 16.92 -12.00
N SER A 411 -23.55 16.08 -12.64
CA SER A 411 -23.75 14.64 -12.78
C SER A 411 -23.07 13.82 -11.69
N LYS A 412 -21.97 14.31 -11.10
CA LYS A 412 -21.21 13.59 -10.07
C LYS A 412 -21.96 13.68 -8.71
N THR A 413 -21.87 12.64 -7.88
CA THR A 413 -22.66 12.51 -6.64
C THR A 413 -21.82 12.03 -5.46
N THR A 414 -21.96 12.65 -4.29
CA THR A 414 -21.24 12.25 -3.07
C THR A 414 -22.17 11.49 -2.12
N ILE A 415 -21.71 10.33 -1.62
CA ILE A 415 -22.44 9.51 -0.63
C ILE A 415 -21.78 9.73 0.73
N LEU A 416 -22.55 10.24 1.71
CA LEU A 416 -22.06 10.55 3.05
C LEU A 416 -22.43 9.43 4.04
N SER A 417 -21.52 9.13 4.99
CA SER A 417 -21.73 8.06 5.98
C SER A 417 -22.50 8.49 7.23
N GLY A 418 -22.72 9.80 7.40
CA GLY A 418 -23.55 10.37 8.45
C GLY A 418 -22.74 11.21 9.44
N GLY A 419 -23.22 12.42 9.69
CA GLY A 419 -22.47 13.47 10.38
C GLY A 419 -22.70 14.80 9.67
N SER A 420 -21.67 15.64 9.67
CA SER A 420 -21.41 16.61 8.61
C SER A 420 -20.04 16.27 8.05
N ASP A 421 -19.93 16.25 6.72
CA ASP A 421 -18.79 15.70 6.01
C ASP A 421 -18.18 16.78 5.12
N VAL A 422 -16.85 16.74 4.94
CA VAL A 422 -16.20 17.57 3.92
C VAL A 422 -16.32 16.94 2.54
N VAL A 423 -16.67 17.78 1.56
CA VAL A 423 -16.66 17.47 0.13
C VAL A 423 -15.79 18.49 -0.58
N LEU A 424 -14.89 17.98 -1.41
CA LEU A 424 -14.08 18.73 -2.36
C LEU A 424 -14.73 18.62 -3.74
N ALA A 425 -14.73 19.69 -4.53
CA ALA A 425 -15.23 19.64 -5.90
C ALA A 425 -14.47 20.58 -6.84
N GLY A 426 -14.23 20.10 -8.06
CA GLY A 426 -13.60 20.84 -9.16
C GLY A 426 -14.64 21.47 -10.10
N ILE A 427 -14.31 22.65 -10.61
CA ILE A 427 -15.10 23.36 -11.61
C ILE A 427 -14.15 23.83 -12.72
N THR A 428 -14.41 23.41 -13.95
CA THR A 428 -13.65 23.88 -15.12
C THR A 428 -13.73 25.40 -15.24
N SER A 429 -12.72 26.04 -15.84
CA SER A 429 -12.68 27.50 -16.06
C SER A 429 -13.88 28.06 -16.86
N SER A 430 -14.66 27.18 -17.51
CA SER A 430 -15.90 27.48 -18.22
C SER A 430 -17.17 27.56 -17.36
N GLY A 431 -17.11 27.12 -16.10
CA GLY A 431 -18.27 27.04 -15.21
C GLY A 431 -19.09 25.75 -15.38
N SER A 432 -18.41 24.60 -15.39
CA SER A 432 -19.05 23.27 -15.33
C SER A 432 -18.40 22.44 -14.21
N TRP A 433 -19.21 21.77 -13.40
CA TRP A 433 -18.74 20.78 -12.42
C TRP A 433 -17.98 19.67 -13.12
N ASP A 434 -16.79 19.36 -12.61
CA ASP A 434 -15.84 18.46 -13.25
C ASP A 434 -15.75 17.15 -12.46
N TRP A 435 -15.24 17.21 -11.23
CA TRP A 435 -15.17 16.11 -10.28
C TRP A 435 -15.71 16.51 -8.89
N ALA A 436 -16.05 15.52 -8.06
CA ALA A 436 -16.42 15.73 -6.66
C ALA A 436 -16.03 14.53 -5.78
N GLN A 437 -15.29 14.78 -4.70
CA GLN A 437 -14.73 13.77 -3.79
C GLN A 437 -15.13 14.05 -2.33
N ARG A 438 -15.32 12.99 -1.54
CA ARG A 438 -15.57 13.07 -0.09
C ARG A 438 -14.25 12.94 0.68
N LEU A 439 -14.06 13.75 1.72
CA LEU A 439 -12.98 13.64 2.71
C LEU A 439 -13.60 13.66 4.10
N ALA A 440 -14.11 12.51 4.57
CA ALA A 440 -14.82 12.42 5.84
C ALA A 440 -14.86 11.00 6.43
N SER A 441 -15.07 10.97 7.74
CA SER A 441 -15.06 9.83 8.64
C SER A 441 -16.47 9.22 8.82
N THR A 442 -16.83 8.81 10.04
CA THR A 442 -18.21 8.50 10.46
C THR A 442 -18.72 9.44 11.57
N GLN A 443 -17.98 10.52 11.84
CA GLN A 443 -18.32 11.56 12.81
C GLN A 443 -18.50 12.91 12.09
N ASN A 444 -18.41 14.05 12.80
CA ASN A 444 -18.48 15.36 12.15
C ASN A 444 -17.08 15.85 11.79
N ASP A 445 -16.88 16.17 10.52
CA ASP A 445 -15.66 16.74 9.97
C ASP A 445 -15.99 18.08 9.29
N TYR A 446 -15.12 19.06 9.47
CA TYR A 446 -15.38 20.45 9.12
C TYR A 446 -14.26 21.02 8.26
N ALA A 447 -14.60 21.48 7.06
CA ALA A 447 -13.75 22.38 6.29
C ALA A 447 -13.95 23.79 6.83
N PHE A 448 -12.84 24.52 7.01
CA PHE A 448 -12.88 25.95 7.35
C PHE A 448 -12.38 26.81 6.19
N ASP A 449 -11.33 26.38 5.48
CA ASP A 449 -10.73 27.16 4.40
C ASP A 449 -9.97 26.26 3.40
N LEU A 450 -9.80 26.71 2.16
CA LEU A 450 -9.05 26.02 1.10
C LEU A 450 -8.38 27.03 0.18
N THR A 451 -7.12 26.76 -0.15
CA THR A 451 -6.29 27.58 -1.04
C THR A 451 -5.58 26.71 -2.08
N VAL A 452 -4.93 27.31 -3.10
CA VAL A 452 -4.13 26.60 -4.13
C VAL A 452 -2.76 27.26 -4.23
N ASN A 453 -1.69 26.45 -4.24
CA ASN A 453 -0.31 26.94 -4.21
C ASN A 453 0.27 27.22 -5.62
N MET A 454 1.55 27.61 -5.69
CA MET A 454 2.20 27.89 -6.98
C MET A 454 2.57 26.64 -7.82
N THR A 455 2.32 25.44 -7.29
CA THR A 455 2.51 24.14 -7.96
C THR A 455 1.18 23.48 -8.33
N ASP A 456 0.10 24.27 -8.33
CA ASP A 456 -1.31 23.90 -8.58
C ASP A 456 -1.91 22.91 -7.55
N GLU A 457 -1.20 22.61 -6.46
CA GLU A 457 -1.67 21.76 -5.36
C GLU A 457 -2.69 22.51 -4.48
N ALA A 458 -3.87 21.91 -4.30
CA ALA A 458 -4.94 22.43 -3.46
C ALA A 458 -4.74 21.99 -2.01
N ILE A 459 -4.70 22.95 -1.08
CA ILE A 459 -4.49 22.72 0.34
C ILE A 459 -5.75 23.12 1.10
N LEU A 460 -6.49 22.10 1.55
CA LEU A 460 -7.62 22.22 2.48
C LEU A 460 -7.11 22.28 3.92
N VAL A 461 -7.75 23.09 4.77
CA VAL A 461 -7.60 23.00 6.22
C VAL A 461 -8.93 22.90 6.96
N GLY A 462 -8.93 22.18 8.08
CA GLY A 462 -10.15 21.84 8.79
C GLY A 462 -9.94 21.29 10.20
N GLY A 463 -11.00 20.66 10.71
CA GLY A 463 -10.96 19.78 11.87
C GLY A 463 -11.75 18.50 11.63
N PHE A 464 -11.30 17.37 12.20
CA PHE A 464 -11.88 16.04 11.97
C PHE A 464 -12.18 15.33 13.30
N GLY A 465 -13.30 14.60 13.35
CA GLY A 465 -13.84 13.97 14.55
C GLY A 465 -13.79 12.44 14.56
N GLY A 466 -13.43 11.79 13.45
CA GLY A 466 -13.21 10.34 13.37
C GLY A 466 -12.17 10.03 12.30
N SER A 467 -11.73 8.77 12.18
CA SER A 467 -10.65 8.43 11.25
C SER A 467 -11.00 8.74 9.79
N ILE A 468 -10.07 9.41 9.08
CA ILE A 468 -10.17 9.76 7.66
C ILE A 468 -9.02 9.10 6.91
N SER A 469 -9.33 8.39 5.82
CA SER A 469 -8.35 7.78 4.93
C SER A 469 -8.47 8.35 3.51
N GLN A 470 -7.34 8.56 2.83
CA GLN A 470 -7.25 8.84 1.39
C GLN A 470 -6.05 8.11 0.79
N GLY A 471 -6.29 7.30 -0.25
CA GLY A 471 -5.26 6.42 -0.80
C GLY A 471 -4.69 5.49 0.29
N GLY A 472 -3.36 5.44 0.40
CA GLY A 472 -2.68 4.71 1.48
C GLY A 472 -2.47 5.51 2.79
N ASN A 473 -2.90 6.77 2.86
CA ASN A 473 -2.73 7.62 4.04
C ASN A 473 -3.99 7.59 4.92
N SER A 474 -3.81 7.55 6.24
CA SER A 474 -4.90 7.60 7.21
C SER A 474 -4.52 8.45 8.43
N ILE A 475 -5.47 9.22 8.94
CA ILE A 475 -5.35 9.97 10.20
C ILE A 475 -6.51 9.60 11.12
N SER A 476 -6.20 9.44 12.42
CA SER A 476 -7.18 9.24 13.49
C SER A 476 -7.05 10.37 14.51
N PRO A 477 -8.17 10.86 15.09
CA PRO A 477 -8.13 11.87 16.13
C PRO A 477 -7.73 11.23 17.48
N THR A 478 -6.92 11.95 18.24
CA THR A 478 -6.65 11.71 19.67
C THR A 478 -7.54 12.58 20.56
N GLY A 479 -8.02 13.71 20.01
CA GLY A 479 -8.99 14.63 20.59
C GLY A 479 -10.47 14.29 20.32
N ALA A 480 -11.37 15.21 20.67
CA ALA A 480 -12.79 15.16 20.26
C ALA A 480 -13.02 15.73 18.86
N ILE A 481 -12.22 16.75 18.48
CA ILE A 481 -11.96 17.19 17.10
C ILE A 481 -10.49 17.60 17.08
N ASP A 482 -9.72 17.05 16.16
CA ASP A 482 -8.32 17.47 15.96
C ASP A 482 -8.14 18.23 14.64
N ALA A 483 -7.02 18.92 14.49
CA ALA A 483 -6.74 19.71 13.30
C ALA A 483 -6.36 18.82 12.12
N MET A 484 -6.89 19.08 10.92
CA MET A 484 -6.47 18.40 9.68
C MET A 484 -6.03 19.38 8.61
N ALA A 485 -5.03 19.00 7.82
CA ALA A 485 -4.76 19.61 6.53
C ALA A 485 -4.54 18.52 5.46
N PHE A 486 -5.01 18.78 4.26
CA PHE A 486 -4.99 17.84 3.13
C PHE A 486 -4.54 18.57 1.86
N GLY A 487 -3.41 18.14 1.30
CA GLY A 487 -2.86 18.61 0.03
C GLY A 487 -3.08 17.58 -1.08
N PHE A 488 -3.45 18.01 -2.28
CA PHE A 488 -3.63 17.15 -3.46
C PHE A 488 -3.55 17.96 -4.75
N ASP A 489 -3.02 17.38 -5.84
CA ASP A 489 -3.13 17.98 -7.18
C ASP A 489 -4.55 17.71 -7.73
N PRO A 490 -5.37 18.75 -7.97
CA PRO A 490 -6.73 18.62 -8.54
C PRO A 490 -6.78 17.90 -9.88
N ALA A 491 -5.69 17.92 -10.66
CA ALA A 491 -5.62 17.24 -11.95
C ALA A 491 -5.68 15.70 -11.82
N THR A 492 -5.38 15.15 -10.63
CA THR A 492 -5.45 13.71 -10.37
C THR A 492 -6.86 13.14 -10.23
N LEU A 493 -7.87 14.03 -10.18
CA LEU A 493 -9.29 13.71 -10.00
C LEU A 493 -10.14 13.99 -11.25
N ILE A 494 -9.54 14.51 -12.33
CA ILE A 494 -10.22 14.74 -13.61
C ILE A 494 -10.56 13.38 -14.23
N ASP A 495 -11.78 13.27 -14.76
CA ASP A 495 -12.41 12.06 -15.28
C ASP A 495 -13.29 12.50 -16.46
N THR A 496 -12.62 12.66 -17.61
CA THR A 496 -13.07 13.42 -18.80
C THR A 496 -14.24 12.77 -19.53
N ASP A 497 -14.31 11.44 -19.60
CA ASP A 497 -15.42 10.72 -20.24
C ASP A 497 -16.45 10.12 -19.26
N SER A 498 -16.14 10.09 -17.95
CA SER A 498 -17.00 9.60 -16.88
C SER A 498 -17.19 8.08 -16.82
N ASP A 499 -16.14 7.31 -17.11
CA ASP A 499 -16.13 5.85 -16.93
C ASP A 499 -15.84 5.39 -15.48
N GLY A 500 -15.07 6.18 -14.72
CA GLY A 500 -14.65 5.87 -13.34
C GLY A 500 -13.13 5.87 -13.10
N VAL A 501 -12.30 5.88 -14.14
CA VAL A 501 -10.83 6.00 -14.08
C VAL A 501 -10.43 7.45 -14.35
N PRO A 502 -9.68 8.13 -13.45
CA PRO A 502 -9.22 9.49 -13.72
C PRO A 502 -8.13 9.55 -14.80
N ASP A 503 -8.16 10.58 -15.65
CA ASP A 503 -7.29 10.82 -16.82
C ASP A 503 -5.78 10.58 -16.60
N VAL A 504 -5.30 10.70 -15.36
CA VAL A 504 -3.89 10.49 -14.95
C VAL A 504 -3.49 9.02 -14.74
N ARG A 505 -4.46 8.12 -14.77
CA ARG A 505 -4.31 6.65 -14.63
C ARG A 505 -5.15 5.89 -15.67
N ASP A 506 -5.75 6.63 -16.60
CA ASP A 506 -6.54 6.10 -17.69
C ASP A 506 -5.64 5.96 -18.93
N ASN A 507 -5.62 4.77 -19.53
CA ASN A 507 -4.90 4.54 -20.78
C ASN A 507 -5.70 5.00 -22.03
N CYS A 508 -6.98 5.31 -21.88
CA CYS A 508 -7.82 5.96 -22.89
C CYS A 508 -8.62 7.18 -22.37
N PRO A 509 -7.98 8.30 -21.94
CA PRO A 509 -8.58 9.49 -21.28
C PRO A 509 -9.74 10.24 -21.95
N THR A 510 -10.30 9.73 -23.04
CA THR A 510 -11.48 10.26 -23.74
C THR A 510 -12.41 9.18 -24.33
N VAL A 511 -12.16 7.88 -24.07
CA VAL A 511 -12.86 6.74 -24.70
C VAL A 511 -13.14 5.58 -23.72
N SER A 512 -13.86 5.88 -22.64
CA SER A 512 -14.56 5.01 -21.68
C SER A 512 -14.30 3.50 -21.80
N ASN A 513 -13.36 3.02 -21.02
CA ASN A 513 -12.92 1.63 -20.94
C ASN A 513 -12.64 1.19 -19.48
N PRO A 514 -13.67 0.97 -18.62
CA PRO A 514 -13.47 0.74 -17.18
C PRO A 514 -12.67 -0.51 -16.78
N GLY A 515 -12.31 -1.35 -17.75
CA GLY A 515 -11.42 -2.51 -17.57
C GLY A 515 -9.94 -2.21 -17.81
N GLN A 516 -9.59 -1.05 -18.39
CA GLN A 516 -8.21 -0.61 -18.67
C GLN A 516 -7.39 -1.66 -19.43
N GLY A 517 -8.01 -2.25 -20.44
CA GLY A 517 -7.35 -3.20 -21.33
C GLY A 517 -6.29 -2.52 -22.20
N ASN A 518 -5.17 -3.22 -22.37
CA ASN A 518 -4.07 -2.91 -23.27
C ASN A 518 -3.40 -4.27 -23.55
N THR A 519 -3.32 -4.66 -24.83
CA THR A 519 -2.92 -6.01 -25.27
C THR A 519 -1.41 -6.11 -25.53
N ASP A 520 -0.76 -5.03 -25.97
CA ASP A 520 0.66 -5.00 -26.37
C ASP A 520 1.64 -4.44 -25.29
N PHE A 521 1.09 -3.76 -24.28
CA PHE A 521 1.71 -3.02 -23.18
C PHE A 521 2.39 -1.68 -23.52
N ASP A 522 1.87 -0.91 -24.49
CA ASP A 522 2.33 0.46 -24.79
C ASP A 522 1.74 1.59 -23.89
N ALA A 523 1.52 2.81 -24.39
CA ALA A 523 1.00 3.96 -23.65
C ALA A 523 -0.49 4.27 -23.90
N GLU A 524 -1.09 3.66 -24.92
CA GLU A 524 -2.50 3.76 -25.29
C GLU A 524 -3.26 2.52 -24.72
N GLY A 525 -4.39 2.11 -25.29
CA GLY A 525 -5.14 0.93 -24.81
C GLY A 525 -6.30 0.54 -25.72
N ASP A 526 -6.87 -0.66 -25.54
CA ASP A 526 -7.74 -1.32 -26.53
C ASP A 526 -9.08 -0.59 -26.82
N ALA A 527 -9.33 0.60 -26.29
CA ALA A 527 -10.52 1.40 -26.61
C ALA A 527 -10.21 2.65 -27.43
N CYS A 528 -8.94 3.04 -27.53
CA CYS A 528 -8.49 4.28 -28.15
C CYS A 528 -7.27 4.13 -29.05
N ASP A 529 -6.59 2.99 -28.99
CA ASP A 529 -5.65 2.57 -30.03
C ASP A 529 -6.41 2.21 -31.35
N SER A 530 -5.65 1.76 -32.34
CA SER A 530 -6.10 1.41 -33.70
C SER A 530 -5.24 0.32 -34.35
N ASP A 531 -4.41 -0.35 -33.56
CA ASP A 531 -3.41 -1.37 -33.89
C ASP A 531 -3.19 -2.17 -32.56
N ASP A 532 -4.28 -2.72 -32.00
CA ASP A 532 -4.42 -3.16 -30.59
C ASP A 532 -3.26 -4.05 -30.06
N ASP A 533 -2.60 -4.83 -30.91
CA ASP A 533 -1.46 -5.71 -30.57
C ASP A 533 -0.11 -5.27 -31.19
N ASN A 534 -0.08 -4.16 -31.93
CA ASN A 534 1.09 -3.60 -32.63
C ASN A 534 1.73 -4.53 -33.69
N ASP A 535 0.93 -5.34 -34.41
CA ASP A 535 1.38 -6.06 -35.61
C ASP A 535 1.53 -5.15 -36.86
N GLY A 536 0.97 -3.94 -36.86
CA GLY A 536 1.12 -2.98 -37.95
C GLY A 536 0.05 -3.07 -39.05
N LEU A 537 -0.99 -3.89 -38.87
CA LEU A 537 -2.28 -3.73 -39.52
C LEU A 537 -3.11 -2.70 -38.72
N THR A 538 -4.44 -2.81 -38.73
CA THR A 538 -5.32 -2.04 -37.85
C THR A 538 -6.58 -2.86 -37.62
N ASP A 539 -7.13 -2.88 -36.41
CA ASP A 539 -8.41 -3.54 -36.05
C ASP A 539 -9.61 -3.12 -36.93
N SER A 540 -9.45 -2.03 -37.70
CA SER A 540 -10.42 -1.56 -38.69
C SER A 540 -10.32 -2.21 -40.09
N TYR A 541 -9.20 -2.85 -40.47
CA TYR A 541 -8.96 -3.34 -41.84
C TYR A 541 -7.70 -4.22 -42.08
N PRO A 542 -7.93 -5.43 -42.63
CA PRO A 542 -8.55 -6.52 -41.90
C PRO A 542 -7.60 -7.03 -40.82
N ASP A 543 -8.15 -7.29 -39.64
CA ASP A 543 -7.43 -7.85 -38.51
C ASP A 543 -8.43 -8.75 -37.77
N LEU A 544 -8.10 -10.03 -37.62
CA LEU A 544 -8.92 -11.03 -36.92
C LEU A 544 -8.39 -11.39 -35.52
N CYS A 545 -7.12 -11.09 -35.22
CA CYS A 545 -6.43 -11.52 -34.00
C CYS A 545 -6.09 -10.39 -32.99
N ALA A 546 -6.35 -9.12 -33.35
CA ALA A 546 -6.23 -7.86 -32.59
C ALA A 546 -6.27 -7.92 -31.06
N ARG A 547 -7.08 -8.85 -30.50
CA ARG A 547 -7.21 -9.07 -29.07
C ARG A 547 -7.10 -10.56 -28.78
N ASN A 548 -6.15 -10.89 -27.90
CA ASN A 548 -5.73 -12.24 -27.52
C ASN A 548 -4.81 -12.97 -28.53
N GLY A 549 -4.34 -12.30 -29.59
CA GLY A 549 -3.23 -12.79 -30.42
C GLY A 549 -1.83 -12.41 -29.89
N GLN A 550 -0.80 -12.67 -30.70
CA GLN A 550 0.59 -12.28 -30.47
C GLN A 550 0.71 -10.76 -30.58
N TYR A 551 1.40 -10.13 -29.64
CA TYR A 551 1.69 -8.70 -29.67
C TYR A 551 3.15 -8.40 -30.05
N ASN A 552 3.41 -7.19 -30.53
CA ASN A 552 4.75 -6.65 -30.85
C ASN A 552 5.54 -7.51 -31.88
N TRP A 553 4.88 -7.97 -32.94
CA TRP A 553 5.51 -8.64 -34.09
C TRP A 553 5.37 -7.77 -35.36
N THR A 554 5.07 -8.36 -36.53
CA THR A 554 4.64 -7.62 -37.73
C THR A 554 4.00 -8.57 -38.76
N SER A 555 2.80 -8.29 -39.26
CA SER A 555 2.26 -8.94 -40.47
C SER A 555 3.20 -8.71 -41.67
N MET A 556 3.72 -9.79 -42.27
CA MET A 556 4.61 -9.74 -43.42
C MET A 556 4.48 -10.94 -44.36
N GLN A 557 4.01 -10.68 -45.58
CA GLN A 557 3.82 -11.66 -46.66
C GLN A 557 5.04 -11.73 -47.63
N ASP A 558 5.81 -12.83 -47.68
CA ASP A 558 6.99 -12.99 -48.59
C ASP A 558 6.75 -13.96 -49.76
N TRP A 559 6.17 -13.42 -50.84
CA TRP A 559 5.96 -14.10 -52.13
C TRP A 559 7.21 -14.68 -52.83
N GLU A 560 8.45 -14.30 -52.46
CA GLU A 560 9.65 -14.93 -53.03
C GLU A 560 10.14 -16.14 -52.20
N ASN A 561 9.64 -16.32 -50.97
CA ASN A 561 9.93 -17.45 -50.09
C ASN A 561 8.87 -17.56 -48.95
N PRO A 562 7.80 -18.37 -49.09
CA PRO A 562 6.73 -18.47 -48.09
C PRO A 562 7.22 -18.79 -46.67
N ALA A 563 8.30 -19.58 -46.52
CA ALA A 563 8.95 -19.80 -45.22
C ALA A 563 9.72 -18.58 -44.64
N ASN A 564 9.45 -17.37 -45.12
CA ASN A 564 9.79 -16.07 -44.51
C ASN A 564 8.53 -15.26 -44.13
N SER A 565 7.32 -15.72 -44.48
CA SER A 565 6.10 -15.09 -43.98
C SER A 565 6.05 -15.16 -42.46
N THR A 566 5.34 -14.20 -41.89
CA THR A 566 4.84 -14.25 -40.52
C THR A 566 3.32 -14.19 -40.44
N ASP A 567 2.70 -13.83 -41.55
CA ASP A 567 1.28 -13.74 -41.87
C ASP A 567 1.24 -14.05 -43.40
N TRP A 568 0.57 -15.13 -43.84
CA TRP A 568 0.50 -15.50 -45.26
C TRP A 568 -0.69 -14.87 -46.01
N ASP A 569 -1.90 -14.84 -45.46
CA ASP A 569 -3.08 -14.29 -46.14
C ASP A 569 -3.17 -12.74 -46.05
N ASN A 570 -2.59 -12.16 -44.99
CA ASN A 570 -2.64 -10.76 -44.53
C ASN A 570 -3.92 -10.37 -43.74
N ASP A 571 -4.35 -11.18 -42.76
CA ASP A 571 -5.47 -10.88 -41.84
C ASP A 571 -5.10 -10.63 -40.37
N GLY A 572 -3.80 -10.57 -40.01
CA GLY A 572 -3.35 -10.23 -38.66
C GLY A 572 -3.32 -11.40 -37.67
N CYS A 573 -3.80 -12.59 -38.04
CA CYS A 573 -3.43 -13.81 -37.33
C CYS A 573 -2.04 -14.30 -37.77
N ARG A 574 -1.43 -15.19 -36.96
CA ARG A 574 0.00 -15.53 -37.09
C ARG A 574 0.24 -17.01 -37.37
N ASP A 575 0.62 -17.33 -38.62
CA ASP A 575 0.89 -18.67 -39.21
C ASP A 575 1.46 -19.72 -38.23
N ALA A 576 2.38 -19.28 -37.37
CA ALA A 576 3.22 -20.18 -36.59
C ALA A 576 2.61 -20.66 -35.27
N LEU A 577 1.51 -20.04 -34.80
CA LEU A 577 0.99 -20.23 -33.43
C LEU A 577 -0.52 -19.98 -33.25
N GLU A 578 -1.18 -19.21 -34.11
CA GLU A 578 -2.53 -18.66 -33.84
C GLU A 578 -3.48 -18.66 -35.03
N ASP A 579 -2.97 -18.84 -36.25
CA ASP A 579 -3.77 -19.32 -37.37
C ASP A 579 -3.57 -20.85 -37.54
N ASP A 580 -4.55 -21.50 -38.17
CA ASP A 580 -4.57 -22.91 -38.55
C ASP A 580 -5.05 -23.08 -40.04
N ASP A 581 -5.29 -22.00 -40.81
CA ASP A 581 -5.81 -21.97 -42.21
C ASP A 581 -5.06 -20.90 -43.04
N ASP A 582 -3.74 -21.11 -43.29
CA ASP A 582 -2.77 -20.08 -43.73
C ASP A 582 -3.20 -19.23 -44.96
N ASP A 583 -4.04 -19.74 -45.88
CA ASP A 583 -4.58 -18.95 -47.02
C ASP A 583 -6.09 -18.65 -47.04
N ASN A 584 -6.77 -18.97 -45.93
CA ASN A 584 -8.15 -18.58 -45.61
C ASN A 584 -9.18 -19.14 -46.62
N ASP A 585 -8.98 -20.41 -46.98
CA ASP A 585 -9.83 -21.21 -47.87
C ASP A 585 -11.01 -21.87 -47.13
N GLY A 586 -10.81 -22.25 -45.87
CA GLY A 586 -11.74 -23.04 -45.07
C GLY A 586 -11.37 -24.50 -44.90
N VAL A 587 -10.15 -24.90 -45.27
CA VAL A 587 -9.50 -26.18 -44.94
C VAL A 587 -8.25 -25.87 -44.12
N ALA A 588 -8.13 -26.44 -42.93
CA ALA A 588 -7.00 -26.18 -42.05
C ALA A 588 -5.70 -26.83 -42.54
N ASP A 589 -4.55 -26.21 -42.28
CA ASP A 589 -3.22 -26.60 -42.77
C ASP A 589 -2.88 -28.09 -42.58
N ALA A 590 -3.38 -28.69 -41.50
CA ALA A 590 -3.14 -30.09 -41.17
C ALA A 590 -3.81 -31.08 -42.15
N ASP A 591 -4.88 -30.65 -42.81
CA ASP A 591 -5.65 -31.40 -43.80
C ASP A 591 -5.53 -30.81 -45.24
N ASP A 592 -4.97 -29.60 -45.40
CA ASP A 592 -4.70 -28.94 -46.68
C ASP A 592 -3.35 -29.34 -47.32
N ALA A 593 -3.36 -29.66 -48.61
CA ALA A 593 -2.18 -29.98 -49.42
C ALA A 593 -1.57 -28.76 -50.14
N CYS A 594 -2.31 -27.64 -50.21
CA CYS A 594 -1.96 -26.44 -50.97
C CYS A 594 -1.44 -25.26 -50.12
N GLN A 595 -1.85 -25.10 -48.85
CA GLN A 595 -1.41 -24.23 -47.73
C GLN A 595 -1.06 -22.76 -48.07
N HIS A 596 -0.20 -22.54 -49.06
CA HIS A 596 0.25 -21.26 -49.56
C HIS A 596 -0.15 -21.08 -51.03
N THR A 597 -1.42 -20.78 -51.32
CA THR A 597 -1.98 -20.60 -52.67
C THR A 597 -1.08 -19.76 -53.59
N SER A 598 -1.00 -20.15 -54.87
CA SER A 598 -0.14 -19.46 -55.83
C SER A 598 -0.69 -18.11 -56.31
N TYR A 599 -1.85 -17.68 -55.79
CA TYR A 599 -2.59 -16.51 -56.24
C TYR A 599 -2.34 -15.24 -55.42
N SER A 600 -2.08 -14.14 -56.13
CA SER A 600 -1.85 -12.82 -55.53
C SER A 600 -2.90 -11.78 -55.98
N PRO A 601 -3.59 -11.10 -55.04
CA PRO A 601 -3.64 -11.42 -53.60
C PRO A 601 -4.27 -12.82 -53.37
N PRO A 602 -4.14 -13.37 -52.15
CA PRO A 602 -4.94 -14.50 -51.67
C PRO A 602 -6.43 -14.21 -51.87
N ARG A 603 -7.26 -15.25 -51.78
CA ARG A 603 -8.67 -15.14 -52.17
C ARG A 603 -9.63 -15.61 -51.06
N PRO A 604 -9.86 -14.79 -50.01
CA PRO A 604 -10.95 -14.98 -49.04
C PRO A 604 -12.34 -14.74 -49.68
N SER A 605 -12.67 -15.60 -50.66
CA SER A 605 -13.83 -15.54 -51.58
C SER A 605 -13.82 -16.66 -52.63
N TRP A 606 -12.68 -17.33 -52.87
CA TRP A 606 -12.68 -18.76 -53.16
C TRP A 606 -12.75 -19.50 -51.82
N VAL A 607 -13.25 -20.73 -51.84
CA VAL A 607 -13.32 -21.66 -50.70
C VAL A 607 -13.44 -23.08 -51.26
N SER A 608 -12.84 -24.06 -50.58
CA SER A 608 -13.00 -25.47 -50.91
C SER A 608 -14.49 -25.85 -50.97
N ASN A 609 -14.83 -26.64 -51.99
CA ASN A 609 -16.07 -27.40 -52.05
C ASN A 609 -16.07 -28.31 -53.28
N SER A 610 -16.76 -29.45 -53.12
CA SER A 610 -17.17 -30.52 -54.07
C SER A 610 -17.64 -30.17 -55.52
N THR A 611 -17.40 -28.95 -56.02
CA THR A 611 -17.58 -28.54 -57.43
C THR A 611 -16.42 -27.70 -58.01
N ASN A 612 -15.35 -27.47 -57.24
CA ASN A 612 -14.10 -26.80 -57.66
C ASN A 612 -12.84 -27.23 -56.86
N ASP A 613 -13.06 -28.09 -55.88
CA ASP A 613 -12.14 -28.99 -55.20
C ASP A 613 -12.99 -30.30 -55.12
N LEU A 614 -12.47 -31.45 -55.56
CA LEU A 614 -13.28 -32.65 -55.83
C LEU A 614 -13.06 -33.78 -54.81
N ASP A 615 -11.86 -33.94 -54.27
CA ASP A 615 -11.55 -34.85 -53.17
C ASP A 615 -11.61 -34.16 -51.79
N GLY A 616 -11.26 -32.87 -51.73
CA GLY A 616 -11.41 -32.02 -50.54
C GLY A 616 -10.09 -31.64 -49.86
N ASP A 617 -8.98 -31.57 -50.60
CA ASP A 617 -7.63 -31.37 -50.04
C ASP A 617 -7.17 -29.90 -49.98
N GLY A 618 -8.05 -28.93 -50.24
CA GLY A 618 -7.73 -27.49 -50.29
C GLY A 618 -7.07 -27.04 -51.60
N CYS A 619 -6.50 -27.96 -52.39
CA CYS A 619 -6.09 -27.66 -53.75
C CYS A 619 -7.30 -27.53 -54.70
N ARG A 620 -7.01 -27.07 -55.92
CA ARG A 620 -8.03 -26.61 -56.87
C ARG A 620 -7.89 -27.27 -58.23
N ASP A 621 -8.85 -28.14 -58.58
CA ASP A 621 -8.83 -29.04 -59.77
C ASP A 621 -8.59 -28.36 -61.13
N TYR A 622 -8.73 -27.03 -61.25
CA TYR A 622 -8.55 -26.35 -62.53
C TYR A 622 -7.10 -25.90 -62.83
N ASP A 623 -6.25 -25.70 -61.82
CA ASP A 623 -4.98 -24.98 -61.98
C ASP A 623 -3.92 -25.18 -60.89
N GLU A 624 -4.25 -25.78 -59.73
CA GLU A 624 -3.30 -25.93 -58.61
C GLU A 624 -3.11 -27.40 -58.17
N ASP A 625 -4.15 -28.24 -58.30
CA ASP A 625 -4.07 -29.71 -58.18
C ASP A 625 -3.54 -30.41 -59.48
N PHE A 626 -3.12 -31.67 -59.35
CA PHE A 626 -2.71 -32.61 -60.40
C PHE A 626 -3.28 -34.06 -60.24
N ASP A 627 -4.12 -34.33 -59.25
CA ASP A 627 -4.65 -35.66 -58.90
C ASP A 627 -6.16 -35.59 -58.62
N ASP A 628 -6.93 -34.96 -59.53
CA ASP A 628 -8.35 -34.52 -59.52
C ASP A 628 -9.40 -35.32 -58.68
N ASP A 629 -9.14 -36.54 -58.20
CA ASP A 629 -10.06 -37.30 -57.33
C ASP A 629 -9.42 -37.97 -56.10
N GLY A 630 -8.16 -37.63 -55.76
CA GLY A 630 -7.52 -37.95 -54.48
C GLY A 630 -7.13 -39.42 -54.28
N ASP A 631 -7.20 -40.27 -55.31
CA ASP A 631 -6.94 -41.70 -55.16
C ASP A 631 -5.44 -42.10 -55.16
N GLY A 632 -4.57 -41.11 -55.40
CA GLY A 632 -3.10 -41.22 -55.35
C GLY A 632 -2.45 -41.59 -56.68
N PHE A 633 -3.13 -41.34 -57.81
CA PHE A 633 -2.64 -41.59 -59.15
C PHE A 633 -2.81 -40.38 -60.08
N GLU A 634 -1.84 -39.44 -60.05
CA GLU A 634 -1.68 -38.32 -61.03
C GLU A 634 -2.48 -38.51 -62.34
N ASP A 635 -3.31 -37.54 -62.74
CA ASP A 635 -4.24 -37.55 -63.90
C ASP A 635 -3.64 -38.10 -65.23
N GLY A 636 -2.32 -38.00 -65.41
CA GLY A 636 -1.57 -38.53 -66.55
C GLY A 636 -1.10 -39.99 -66.48
N ALA A 637 -1.18 -40.63 -65.32
CA ALA A 637 -0.79 -42.01 -65.02
C ALA A 637 -2.01 -42.95 -64.91
N ASP A 638 -3.16 -42.39 -64.56
CA ASP A 638 -4.38 -43.11 -64.17
C ASP A 638 -5.24 -43.67 -65.35
N SER A 639 -6.14 -44.61 -65.01
CA SER A 639 -7.08 -45.31 -65.88
C SER A 639 -8.54 -44.81 -65.79
N CYS A 640 -8.95 -44.13 -64.71
CA CYS A 640 -10.29 -43.64 -64.43
C CYS A 640 -10.38 -42.15 -63.94
N PRO A 641 -9.58 -41.16 -64.38
CA PRO A 641 -9.37 -39.93 -63.61
C PRO A 641 -10.64 -39.08 -63.62
N SER A 642 -11.12 -38.66 -62.45
CA SER A 642 -12.47 -38.19 -62.07
C SER A 642 -13.46 -39.25 -61.51
N VAL A 643 -12.98 -40.44 -61.13
CA VAL A 643 -13.72 -41.49 -60.40
C VAL A 643 -12.76 -42.31 -59.51
N ALA A 644 -12.39 -41.75 -58.36
CA ALA A 644 -11.52 -42.33 -57.34
C ALA A 644 -11.68 -43.86 -57.16
N GLY A 645 -10.57 -44.59 -57.17
CA GLY A 645 -10.60 -46.04 -57.15
C GLY A 645 -9.24 -46.70 -56.87
N THR A 646 -9.03 -47.05 -55.61
CA THR A 646 -7.80 -47.62 -55.02
C THR A 646 -7.24 -48.93 -55.59
N SER A 647 -7.73 -49.42 -56.74
CA SER A 647 -7.23 -50.66 -57.35
C SER A 647 -5.77 -50.55 -57.79
N THR A 648 -4.99 -51.60 -57.51
CA THR A 648 -3.55 -51.67 -57.83
C THR A 648 -3.11 -53.02 -58.41
N LEU A 649 -3.95 -54.05 -58.28
CA LEU A 649 -3.71 -55.42 -58.69
C LEU A 649 -4.59 -55.78 -59.91
N GLY A 650 -4.47 -57.02 -60.40
CA GLY A 650 -5.23 -57.49 -61.58
C GLY A 650 -4.85 -56.86 -62.94
N GLY A 651 -4.25 -55.67 -62.97
CA GLY A 651 -3.79 -54.96 -64.17
C GLY A 651 -4.68 -53.80 -64.64
N PHE A 652 -5.52 -53.28 -63.76
CA PHE A 652 -6.12 -51.94 -63.82
C PHE A 652 -5.62 -51.20 -62.58
N VAL A 653 -5.37 -49.89 -62.68
CA VAL A 653 -4.76 -49.07 -61.63
C VAL A 653 -5.46 -47.72 -61.65
N GLY A 654 -5.88 -47.24 -60.48
CA GLY A 654 -6.75 -46.08 -60.31
C GLY A 654 -8.06 -46.24 -61.10
N CYS A 655 -8.94 -47.05 -60.52
CA CYS A 655 -10.27 -47.37 -61.02
C CYS A 655 -11.03 -48.08 -59.90
N THR A 656 -12.34 -47.86 -59.85
CA THR A 656 -13.21 -48.33 -58.76
C THR A 656 -12.92 -49.77 -58.31
N ASP A 657 -12.62 -49.88 -57.03
CA ASP A 657 -12.40 -51.11 -56.27
C ASP A 657 -13.52 -51.14 -55.22
N GLY A 658 -14.61 -51.85 -55.53
CA GLY A 658 -15.90 -51.72 -54.87
C GLY A 658 -15.94 -52.25 -53.44
N ASP A 659 -14.96 -53.08 -53.08
CA ASP A 659 -14.72 -53.56 -51.71
C ASP A 659 -13.26 -53.33 -51.23
N MET A 660 -12.35 -52.88 -52.10
CA MET A 660 -11.04 -52.30 -51.78
C MET A 660 -9.94 -53.30 -51.38
N ASP A 661 -9.99 -54.53 -51.88
CA ASP A 661 -8.90 -55.51 -51.68
C ASP A 661 -7.69 -55.31 -52.63
N GLY A 662 -7.81 -54.35 -53.55
CA GLY A 662 -6.82 -54.00 -54.56
C GLY A 662 -7.10 -54.60 -55.94
N TRP A 663 -8.10 -55.47 -56.09
CA TRP A 663 -8.50 -56.13 -57.34
C TRP A 663 -9.83 -55.64 -57.96
N ALA A 664 -9.93 -54.36 -58.36
CA ALA A 664 -10.96 -53.81 -59.27
C ALA A 664 -12.00 -54.81 -59.84
N ASP A 665 -13.27 -54.73 -59.37
CA ASP A 665 -14.34 -55.75 -59.25
C ASP A 665 -14.46 -56.74 -60.42
N SER A 666 -14.06 -56.29 -61.59
CA SER A 666 -13.90 -57.10 -62.80
C SER A 666 -13.04 -58.37 -62.62
N LYS A 667 -12.23 -58.48 -61.55
CA LYS A 667 -11.16 -59.49 -61.38
C LYS A 667 -11.34 -60.49 -60.25
N ASP A 668 -12.08 -60.15 -59.21
CA ASP A 668 -12.27 -60.98 -58.01
C ASP A 668 -13.33 -62.13 -58.24
N ASP A 669 -13.30 -63.15 -57.37
CA ASP A 669 -14.28 -64.24 -57.23
C ASP A 669 -15.38 -63.94 -56.16
N CYS A 670 -15.26 -62.87 -55.36
CA CYS A 670 -16.19 -62.42 -54.29
C CYS A 670 -16.69 -60.94 -54.35
N PRO A 671 -16.97 -60.29 -55.51
CA PRO A 671 -16.72 -58.84 -55.77
C PRO A 671 -17.73 -57.82 -55.19
N ASP A 672 -18.29 -58.11 -54.03
CA ASP A 672 -19.07 -57.24 -53.18
C ASP A 672 -18.60 -57.39 -51.69
N LEU A 673 -17.42 -57.99 -51.45
CA LEU A 673 -16.93 -58.62 -50.22
C LEU A 673 -15.40 -58.89 -50.29
N ALA A 674 -14.60 -57.87 -49.99
CA ALA A 674 -13.14 -57.85 -50.12
C ALA A 674 -12.39 -59.04 -49.55
N GLY A 675 -11.30 -59.44 -50.21
CA GLY A 675 -10.43 -60.48 -49.69
C GLY A 675 -8.99 -60.47 -50.20
N ASN A 676 -8.08 -60.84 -49.32
CA ASN A 676 -6.69 -61.11 -49.68
C ASN A 676 -6.40 -62.61 -49.88
N SER A 677 -7.42 -63.49 -49.74
CA SER A 677 -7.24 -64.92 -49.51
C SER A 677 -6.30 -65.65 -50.48
N THR A 678 -5.46 -66.54 -49.92
CA THR A 678 -4.55 -67.37 -50.74
C THR A 678 -4.36 -68.83 -50.29
N ALA A 679 -4.68 -69.22 -49.05
CA ALA A 679 -4.56 -70.62 -48.66
C ALA A 679 -5.79 -71.44 -49.07
N ASN A 680 -5.62 -72.77 -49.05
CA ASN A 680 -6.62 -73.78 -49.40
C ASN A 680 -7.37 -73.65 -50.75
N ASN A 681 -7.00 -72.70 -51.63
CA ASN A 681 -7.62 -72.37 -52.92
C ASN A 681 -9.00 -71.67 -52.82
N THR A 682 -9.21 -70.86 -51.77
CA THR A 682 -10.09 -69.69 -51.86
C THR A 682 -9.20 -68.51 -52.25
N ASN A 683 -9.67 -67.61 -53.13
CA ASN A 683 -8.87 -66.50 -53.64
C ASN A 683 -9.72 -65.23 -53.70
N ALA A 684 -9.17 -64.12 -53.19
CA ALA A 684 -9.78 -62.79 -53.13
C ALA A 684 -11.18 -62.70 -52.46
N CYS A 685 -11.65 -63.79 -51.85
CA CYS A 685 -12.74 -63.78 -50.89
C CYS A 685 -12.25 -63.47 -49.48
N PRO A 686 -13.16 -63.09 -48.55
CA PRO A 686 -12.83 -62.78 -47.17
C PRO A 686 -11.96 -63.85 -46.51
N ASP A 687 -10.85 -63.31 -46.03
CA ASP A 687 -9.78 -63.83 -45.19
C ASP A 687 -9.46 -62.59 -44.38
N GLN A 688 -10.35 -62.35 -43.42
CA GLN A 688 -10.52 -61.08 -42.69
C GLN A 688 -9.28 -60.69 -41.89
N ASP A 689 -8.35 -61.62 -41.73
CA ASP A 689 -7.10 -61.48 -41.02
C ASP A 689 -5.88 -61.52 -41.96
N GLY A 690 -5.86 -62.39 -42.99
CA GLY A 690 -4.80 -62.46 -43.99
C GLY A 690 -3.67 -63.46 -43.69
N ASP A 691 -3.83 -64.39 -42.75
CA ASP A 691 -2.90 -65.53 -42.60
C ASP A 691 -2.96 -66.48 -43.82
N GLY A 692 -4.10 -66.49 -44.52
CA GLY A 692 -4.41 -67.32 -45.67
C GLY A 692 -5.71 -68.13 -45.54
N TRP A 693 -6.25 -68.34 -44.34
CA TRP A 693 -7.43 -69.20 -44.06
C TRP A 693 -8.76 -68.42 -44.04
N ALA A 694 -9.29 -68.13 -45.23
CA ALA A 694 -10.64 -67.58 -45.44
C ALA A 694 -11.73 -68.01 -44.42
N ASP A 695 -12.46 -67.03 -43.86
CA ASP A 695 -13.26 -67.00 -42.61
C ASP A 695 -14.13 -68.24 -42.29
N GLN A 696 -14.49 -69.02 -43.30
CA GLN A 696 -15.39 -70.17 -43.17
C GLN A 696 -14.69 -71.43 -42.63
N GLN A 697 -13.39 -71.34 -42.31
CA GLN A 697 -12.54 -72.45 -41.88
C GLN A 697 -11.68 -72.15 -40.65
N ASP A 698 -11.79 -70.95 -40.09
CA ASP A 698 -11.08 -70.53 -38.89
C ASP A 698 -12.01 -70.44 -37.67
N ASP A 699 -11.45 -70.61 -36.47
CA ASP A 699 -12.14 -70.39 -35.20
C ASP A 699 -11.90 -68.94 -34.68
N PHE A 700 -10.85 -68.25 -35.15
CA PHE A 700 -10.48 -66.86 -34.89
C PHE A 700 -10.38 -66.03 -36.19
N VAL A 701 -11.47 -66.00 -36.95
CA VAL A 701 -11.60 -65.42 -38.31
C VAL A 701 -11.17 -63.94 -38.52
N PHE A 702 -10.64 -63.26 -37.51
CA PHE A 702 -10.22 -61.86 -37.52
C PHE A 702 -8.78 -61.64 -36.99
N GLU A 703 -8.02 -62.69 -36.64
CA GLU A 703 -6.71 -62.56 -35.99
C GLU A 703 -5.65 -63.45 -36.66
N PRO A 704 -4.71 -62.90 -37.48
CA PRO A 704 -3.95 -63.66 -38.49
C PRO A 704 -2.78 -64.47 -37.91
N THR A 705 -2.83 -64.71 -36.61
CA THR A 705 -1.84 -65.45 -35.86
C THR A 705 -2.46 -66.42 -34.87
N GLN A 706 -3.79 -66.47 -34.78
CA GLN A 706 -4.57 -67.42 -33.98
C GLN A 706 -5.56 -68.16 -34.88
N TRP A 707 -5.74 -69.46 -34.66
CA TRP A 707 -6.70 -70.29 -35.43
C TRP A 707 -7.27 -71.47 -34.63
N SER A 708 -7.19 -71.40 -33.30
CA SER A 708 -7.53 -72.49 -32.38
C SER A 708 -7.75 -71.96 -30.97
N ASP A 709 -8.90 -72.29 -30.38
CA ASP A 709 -9.26 -72.11 -28.96
C ASP A 709 -9.46 -73.50 -28.35
N MET A 710 -8.64 -73.89 -27.36
CA MET A 710 -8.73 -75.22 -26.74
C MET A 710 -9.74 -75.31 -25.57
N ASP A 711 -10.01 -74.21 -24.88
CA ASP A 711 -10.60 -74.17 -23.54
C ASP A 711 -11.98 -73.47 -23.53
N GLY A 712 -12.19 -72.51 -24.44
CA GLY A 712 -13.48 -71.93 -24.81
C GLY A 712 -13.76 -70.55 -24.22
N ASP A 713 -12.73 -69.81 -23.81
CA ASP A 713 -12.85 -68.49 -23.18
C ASP A 713 -12.75 -67.31 -24.17
N GLY A 714 -12.17 -67.52 -25.35
CA GLY A 714 -12.02 -66.52 -26.40
C GLY A 714 -10.59 -66.02 -26.64
N PHE A 715 -9.56 -66.65 -26.05
CA PHE A 715 -8.16 -66.38 -26.37
C PHE A 715 -7.48 -67.52 -27.12
N GLY A 716 -6.44 -67.20 -27.88
CA GLY A 716 -5.87 -68.11 -28.88
C GLY A 716 -4.70 -68.96 -28.39
N ASP A 717 -4.72 -70.25 -28.75
CA ASP A 717 -3.74 -71.28 -28.36
C ASP A 717 -2.30 -71.01 -28.82
N ASN A 718 -2.06 -70.17 -29.83
CA ASN A 718 -0.75 -70.01 -30.45
C ASN A 718 0.11 -69.02 -29.64
N PRO A 719 1.20 -69.45 -28.97
CA PRO A 719 2.04 -68.57 -28.15
C PRO A 719 2.91 -67.61 -28.97
N ASP A 720 2.99 -67.80 -30.28
CA ASP A 720 3.64 -66.87 -31.22
C ASP A 720 2.63 -65.90 -31.88
N GLY A 721 1.36 -65.89 -31.44
CA GLY A 721 0.30 -65.02 -31.95
C GLY A 721 -0.05 -63.82 -31.05
N ALA A 722 -0.99 -62.98 -31.51
CA ALA A 722 -1.53 -61.85 -30.77
C ALA A 722 -2.57 -62.29 -29.74
N THR A 723 -2.72 -61.49 -28.69
CA THR A 723 -3.47 -61.81 -27.45
C THR A 723 -3.42 -63.31 -27.09
N PRO A 724 -2.22 -63.92 -27.06
CA PRO A 724 -2.09 -65.36 -26.88
C PRO A 724 -2.45 -65.71 -25.45
N ASP A 725 -3.20 -66.79 -25.26
CA ASP A 725 -3.69 -67.17 -23.94
C ASP A 725 -2.51 -67.41 -22.98
N ALA A 726 -2.48 -66.63 -21.90
CA ALA A 726 -1.48 -66.69 -20.82
C ALA A 726 -1.85 -67.72 -19.73
N CYS A 727 -3.05 -68.32 -19.82
CA CYS A 727 -3.60 -69.37 -18.97
C CYS A 727 -4.26 -70.58 -19.72
N PRO A 728 -3.65 -71.26 -20.75
CA PRO A 728 -4.29 -72.30 -21.60
C PRO A 728 -4.74 -73.64 -20.98
N GLU A 729 -4.93 -73.69 -19.67
CA GLU A 729 -5.65 -74.78 -18.98
C GLU A 729 -6.77 -74.24 -18.05
N PHE A 730 -7.06 -72.93 -18.06
CA PHE A 730 -7.85 -72.22 -17.03
C PHE A 730 -8.62 -70.96 -17.51
N SER A 731 -9.56 -71.11 -18.46
CA SER A 731 -10.62 -70.15 -18.84
C SER A 731 -10.78 -68.91 -17.93
N GLY A 732 -10.38 -67.74 -18.42
CA GLY A 732 -10.43 -66.45 -17.74
C GLY A 732 -11.16 -65.38 -18.55
N ILE A 733 -10.98 -64.10 -18.19
CA ILE A 733 -11.55 -62.95 -18.92
C ILE A 733 -10.66 -61.69 -18.95
N SER A 734 -9.43 -61.72 -18.39
CA SER A 734 -8.48 -60.61 -18.55
C SER A 734 -8.25 -60.31 -20.05
N THR A 735 -8.22 -59.02 -20.38
CA THR A 735 -8.13 -58.45 -21.74
C THR A 735 -7.08 -57.34 -21.86
N VAL A 736 -6.31 -57.06 -20.79
CA VAL A 736 -5.37 -55.93 -20.72
C VAL A 736 -3.93 -56.35 -20.40
N ASP A 737 -3.73 -57.32 -19.50
CA ASP A 737 -2.40 -57.77 -19.06
C ASP A 737 -2.09 -59.23 -19.46
N ARG A 738 -2.75 -60.20 -18.84
CA ARG A 738 -2.61 -61.64 -19.07
C ARG A 738 -3.90 -62.18 -19.64
N PHE A 739 -4.07 -61.91 -20.93
CA PHE A 739 -5.12 -62.47 -21.80
C PHE A 739 -5.45 -63.92 -21.44
N GLY A 740 -6.72 -64.22 -21.16
CA GLY A 740 -7.20 -65.55 -20.74
C GLY A 740 -7.03 -65.91 -19.26
N CYS A 741 -6.44 -65.04 -18.43
CA CYS A 741 -6.30 -65.30 -16.99
C CYS A 741 -7.47 -64.73 -16.14
N ASN A 742 -7.48 -65.13 -14.86
CA ASN A 742 -8.57 -64.85 -13.92
C ASN A 742 -8.67 -63.36 -13.56
N ASP A 743 -9.79 -62.78 -13.91
CA ASP A 743 -10.27 -61.43 -13.61
C ASP A 743 -11.64 -61.60 -12.87
N PRO A 744 -11.79 -61.17 -11.59
CA PRO A 744 -12.98 -61.44 -10.76
C PRO A 744 -14.16 -60.47 -10.97
N ASP A 745 -13.88 -59.25 -11.38
CA ASP A 745 -14.77 -58.08 -11.36
C ASP A 745 -14.96 -57.42 -12.74
N ALA A 746 -14.18 -57.84 -13.73
CA ALA A 746 -14.28 -57.54 -15.16
C ALA A 746 -13.88 -56.11 -15.55
N ASP A 747 -12.78 -55.62 -15.00
CA ASP A 747 -12.07 -54.42 -15.51
C ASP A 747 -11.20 -54.73 -16.74
N GLY A 748 -10.78 -56.00 -16.89
CA GLY A 748 -9.89 -56.50 -17.93
C GLY A 748 -8.49 -56.88 -17.45
N ARG A 749 -8.15 -56.80 -16.16
CA ARG A 749 -6.81 -57.11 -15.63
C ARG A 749 -6.83 -58.35 -14.73
N SER A 750 -5.70 -59.06 -14.68
CA SER A 750 -5.59 -60.33 -13.98
C SER A 750 -5.17 -60.14 -12.53
N SER A 751 -5.84 -60.85 -11.61
CA SER A 751 -5.50 -60.80 -10.19
C SER A 751 -4.09 -61.36 -9.93
N PRO A 752 -3.34 -60.81 -8.96
CA PRO A 752 -2.00 -61.30 -8.61
C PRO A 752 -2.02 -62.75 -8.11
N ASP A 753 -1.09 -63.56 -8.63
CA ASP A 753 -0.92 -64.96 -8.27
C ASP A 753 0.45 -65.24 -7.61
N ALA A 754 1.11 -66.36 -7.94
CA ALA A 754 2.42 -66.74 -7.38
C ALA A 754 3.60 -66.47 -8.35
N ASP A 755 3.29 -66.22 -9.62
CA ASP A 755 4.24 -66.02 -10.73
C ASP A 755 3.99 -64.67 -11.46
N TRP A 756 2.91 -63.94 -11.14
CA TRP A 756 2.58 -62.57 -11.57
C TRP A 756 2.09 -61.75 -10.37
N THR A 757 2.76 -60.65 -10.02
CA THR A 757 2.44 -59.80 -8.85
C THR A 757 2.07 -58.38 -9.27
N THR A 758 1.60 -57.54 -8.33
CA THR A 758 1.31 -56.12 -8.61
C THR A 758 2.56 -55.37 -9.08
N GLU A 759 3.75 -55.70 -8.56
CA GLU A 759 5.04 -55.19 -9.04
C GLU A 759 5.35 -55.59 -10.51
N ASP A 760 4.72 -56.64 -11.04
CA ASP A 760 4.85 -57.07 -12.43
C ASP A 760 3.78 -56.48 -13.37
N GLY A 761 2.72 -55.86 -12.82
CA GLY A 761 1.58 -55.30 -13.56
C GLY A 761 0.25 -56.05 -13.38
N ALA A 762 0.13 -56.94 -12.39
CA ALA A 762 -1.16 -57.49 -11.96
C ALA A 762 -2.04 -56.42 -11.31
N ASP A 763 -3.35 -56.61 -11.35
CA ASP A 763 -4.34 -55.70 -10.76
C ASP A 763 -4.13 -55.51 -9.23
N ALA A 764 -4.11 -54.24 -8.81
CA ALA A 764 -3.94 -53.83 -7.41
C ALA A 764 -5.24 -53.98 -6.57
N PHE A 765 -6.43 -53.95 -7.17
CA PHE A 765 -7.73 -53.94 -6.49
C PHE A 765 -8.73 -55.00 -7.02
N PRO A 766 -8.51 -56.32 -6.82
CA PRO A 766 -9.32 -57.43 -7.41
C PRO A 766 -10.76 -57.62 -6.85
N ALA A 767 -11.47 -56.51 -6.64
CA ALA A 767 -12.87 -56.42 -6.24
C ALA A 767 -13.51 -55.03 -6.52
N ASP A 768 -12.79 -54.07 -7.13
CA ASP A 768 -13.32 -52.76 -7.55
C ASP A 768 -13.03 -52.48 -9.04
N PRO A 769 -13.97 -52.72 -9.96
CA PRO A 769 -13.76 -52.63 -11.42
C PRO A 769 -13.65 -51.18 -11.96
N ALA A 770 -13.35 -50.21 -11.08
CA ALA A 770 -13.01 -48.85 -11.44
C ALA A 770 -11.55 -48.49 -11.08
N GLN A 771 -10.82 -49.34 -10.35
CA GLN A 771 -9.44 -49.12 -9.92
C GLN A 771 -8.60 -50.38 -10.15
N TRP A 772 -7.36 -50.21 -10.60
CA TRP A 772 -6.47 -51.34 -10.91
C TRP A 772 -4.97 -51.04 -10.78
N SER A 773 -4.63 -49.77 -10.54
CA SER A 773 -3.27 -49.27 -10.45
C SER A 773 -3.14 -48.41 -9.19
N ASP A 774 -2.05 -48.62 -8.47
CA ASP A 774 -1.66 -48.00 -7.21
C ASP A 774 -0.16 -47.69 -7.40
N THR A 775 0.13 -46.54 -8.03
CA THR A 775 1.45 -46.30 -8.64
C THR A 775 2.56 -46.10 -7.61
N ASP A 776 2.24 -45.71 -6.38
CA ASP A 776 3.20 -45.45 -5.31
C ASP A 776 3.00 -46.30 -4.04
N GLY A 777 1.88 -47.02 -3.91
CA GLY A 777 1.67 -48.06 -2.90
C GLY A 777 0.95 -47.59 -1.63
N ASP A 778 0.18 -46.51 -1.69
CA ASP A 778 -0.59 -45.95 -0.57
C ASP A 778 -1.92 -46.73 -0.32
N GLY A 779 -2.48 -47.35 -1.36
CA GLY A 779 -3.70 -48.15 -1.30
C GLY A 779 -4.98 -47.44 -1.73
N LEU A 780 -4.89 -46.23 -2.30
CA LEU A 780 -5.87 -45.62 -3.20
C LEU A 780 -5.50 -45.93 -4.66
N GLY A 781 -6.47 -45.76 -5.57
CA GLY A 781 -6.28 -46.07 -6.98
C GLY A 781 -6.12 -44.83 -7.86
N ASP A 782 -5.26 -44.94 -8.88
CA ASP A 782 -4.84 -43.84 -9.75
C ASP A 782 -5.98 -43.27 -10.64
N ASN A 783 -7.03 -44.04 -10.94
CA ASN A 783 -8.10 -43.61 -11.84
C ASN A 783 -9.03 -42.60 -11.14
N TYR A 784 -9.61 -41.66 -11.87
CA TYR A 784 -10.30 -40.48 -11.30
C TYR A 784 -11.63 -40.17 -11.98
N ASN A 785 -12.53 -39.45 -11.29
CA ASN A 785 -13.86 -39.07 -11.83
C ASN A 785 -14.09 -37.56 -11.98
N ASP A 786 -13.11 -36.72 -11.64
CA ASP A 786 -13.26 -35.26 -11.63
C ASP A 786 -13.19 -34.64 -13.03
N PRO A 787 -14.25 -33.95 -13.50
CA PRO A 787 -14.23 -33.25 -14.78
C PRO A 787 -13.59 -31.86 -14.71
N ASP A 788 -13.42 -31.29 -13.51
CA ASP A 788 -12.98 -29.91 -13.29
C ASP A 788 -11.50 -29.86 -12.80
N TRP A 789 -10.73 -30.95 -12.99
CA TRP A 789 -9.35 -31.13 -12.51
C TRP A 789 -8.31 -30.59 -13.51
N ASP A 790 -8.40 -29.28 -13.77
CA ASP A 790 -7.66 -28.58 -14.84
C ASP A 790 -6.13 -28.47 -14.60
N ASP A 791 -5.64 -28.72 -13.39
CA ASP A 791 -4.20 -28.67 -13.05
C ASP A 791 -3.48 -30.04 -13.12
N ARG A 792 -4.20 -31.11 -13.51
CA ARG A 792 -3.66 -32.48 -13.55
C ARG A 792 -2.51 -32.63 -14.54
N SER A 793 -1.36 -33.07 -14.06
CA SER A 793 -0.19 -33.38 -14.91
C SER A 793 -0.51 -34.46 -15.95
N PRO A 794 -0.22 -34.25 -17.26
CA PRO A 794 -0.44 -35.25 -18.31
C PRO A 794 0.53 -36.45 -18.24
N PHE A 795 1.40 -36.49 -17.22
CA PHE A 795 2.35 -37.59 -16.96
C PHE A 795 2.03 -38.40 -15.70
N TRP A 796 0.93 -38.10 -15.00
CA TRP A 796 0.47 -38.90 -13.85
C TRP A 796 -0.29 -40.15 -14.28
N ALA A 797 -0.23 -41.19 -13.46
CA ALA A 797 -0.90 -42.46 -13.71
C ALA A 797 -2.43 -42.35 -13.55
N GLY A 798 -3.15 -43.30 -14.15
CA GLY A 798 -4.61 -43.42 -14.05
C GLY A 798 -5.40 -42.66 -15.12
N GLU A 799 -6.62 -43.15 -15.37
CA GLU A 799 -7.52 -42.73 -16.44
C GLU A 799 -8.82 -42.10 -15.91
N TYR A 800 -9.47 -41.25 -16.72
CA TYR A 800 -10.73 -40.60 -16.36
C TYR A 800 -11.92 -41.55 -16.54
N LEU A 801 -12.61 -41.89 -15.46
CA LEU A 801 -13.71 -42.84 -15.41
C LEU A 801 -14.87 -42.32 -14.53
N GLN A 802 -16.03 -42.07 -15.15
CA GLN A 802 -17.25 -41.59 -14.47
C GLN A 802 -17.86 -42.56 -13.42
N ILE A 803 -17.23 -43.72 -13.18
CA ILE A 803 -17.67 -44.76 -12.24
C ILE A 803 -16.78 -44.91 -11.00
N VAL A 804 -15.62 -44.24 -10.96
CA VAL A 804 -14.69 -44.26 -9.82
C VAL A 804 -15.36 -43.73 -8.54
N GLY A 805 -14.99 -44.30 -7.39
CA GLY A 805 -15.45 -43.91 -6.07
C GLY A 805 -14.57 -42.84 -5.42
N ASP A 806 -13.88 -43.23 -4.34
CA ASP A 806 -12.73 -42.50 -3.80
C ASP A 806 -11.48 -42.87 -4.63
N TYR A 807 -10.53 -41.94 -4.80
CA TYR A 807 -9.35 -42.09 -5.66
C TYR A 807 -8.21 -41.18 -5.19
N ASP A 808 -7.00 -41.46 -5.66
CA ASP A 808 -5.83 -40.66 -5.34
C ASP A 808 -5.77 -39.35 -6.17
N ARG A 809 -5.33 -38.28 -5.51
CA ARG A 809 -5.09 -36.95 -6.07
C ARG A 809 -3.61 -36.65 -6.27
N CYS A 810 -2.70 -37.52 -5.82
CA CYS A 810 -1.26 -37.41 -6.01
C CYS A 810 -0.58 -38.68 -6.58
N PRO A 811 -0.98 -39.25 -7.76
CA PRO A 811 -0.66 -40.63 -8.24
C PRO A 811 0.79 -40.91 -8.66
N ALA A 812 1.73 -40.52 -7.82
CA ALA A 812 3.17 -40.58 -7.96
C ALA A 812 3.93 -40.30 -6.63
N VAL A 813 3.24 -39.95 -5.54
CA VAL A 813 3.83 -39.54 -4.25
C VAL A 813 2.96 -39.99 -3.06
N ALA A 814 3.05 -41.29 -2.73
CA ALA A 814 2.26 -41.98 -1.69
C ALA A 814 2.03 -41.14 -0.42
N GLY A 815 0.76 -40.99 -0.06
CA GLY A 815 0.33 -40.13 1.03
C GLY A 815 -0.55 -40.80 2.07
N ASN A 816 -1.37 -39.96 2.72
CA ASN A 816 -2.34 -40.38 3.73
C ASN A 816 -3.45 -39.34 4.00
N SER A 817 -3.59 -38.32 3.15
CA SER A 817 -4.66 -37.32 3.29
C SER A 817 -6.05 -37.95 3.15
N THR A 818 -7.03 -37.42 3.90
CA THR A 818 -8.42 -37.91 4.02
C THR A 818 -9.47 -36.79 4.09
N LYS A 819 -9.12 -35.53 3.77
CA LYS A 819 -9.97 -34.34 3.90
C LYS A 819 -10.19 -33.64 2.57
N LEU A 820 -11.12 -32.68 2.56
CA LEU A 820 -11.50 -31.80 1.44
C LEU A 820 -11.87 -32.45 0.08
N GLY A 821 -11.74 -33.77 -0.08
CA GLY A 821 -11.77 -34.44 -1.38
C GLY A 821 -10.38 -34.58 -2.03
N VAL A 822 -9.32 -34.23 -1.29
CA VAL A 822 -7.91 -34.47 -1.64
C VAL A 822 -7.44 -35.68 -0.84
N LEU A 823 -7.54 -36.86 -1.45
CA LEU A 823 -7.16 -38.15 -0.86
C LEU A 823 -5.82 -38.61 -1.45
N GLY A 824 -5.04 -39.36 -0.66
CA GLY A 824 -3.78 -39.97 -1.11
C GLY A 824 -2.59 -39.03 -1.30
N CYS A 825 -2.79 -37.73 -1.08
CA CYS A 825 -1.70 -36.77 -1.09
C CYS A 825 -0.87 -36.82 0.22
N PRO A 826 0.42 -36.41 0.16
CA PRO A 826 1.27 -36.34 1.34
C PRO A 826 0.72 -35.43 2.44
N ASP A 827 0.64 -36.00 3.64
CA ASP A 827 0.16 -35.42 4.89
C ASP A 827 1.27 -35.70 5.94
N GLN A 828 2.00 -34.64 6.35
CA GLN A 828 3.30 -34.76 7.04
C GLN A 828 3.20 -35.12 8.53
N ASP A 829 2.03 -34.98 9.15
CA ASP A 829 1.83 -35.19 10.59
C ASP A 829 0.63 -36.10 10.95
N GLY A 830 -0.32 -36.31 10.05
CA GLY A 830 -1.31 -37.39 10.08
C GLY A 830 -2.71 -37.00 10.52
N ASP A 831 -3.13 -35.74 10.34
CA ASP A 831 -4.48 -35.25 10.67
C ASP A 831 -5.51 -35.52 9.55
N GLY A 832 -5.02 -35.58 8.30
CA GLY A 832 -5.73 -35.86 7.07
C GLY A 832 -5.82 -34.73 6.04
N TYR A 833 -5.43 -33.48 6.30
CA TYR A 833 -5.26 -32.50 5.22
C TYR A 833 -3.94 -32.76 4.47
N ASP A 834 -3.85 -32.34 3.20
CA ASP A 834 -2.61 -32.47 2.42
C ASP A 834 -1.73 -31.23 2.58
N ASN A 835 -0.40 -31.40 2.47
CA ASN A 835 0.57 -30.33 2.73
C ASN A 835 0.44 -29.04 1.88
N ASN A 836 -0.43 -29.00 0.86
CA ASN A 836 -0.66 -27.80 0.05
C ASN A 836 -1.95 -27.05 0.43
N ASN A 837 -2.98 -27.76 0.93
CA ASN A 837 -4.24 -27.17 1.42
C ASN A 837 -4.31 -27.06 2.95
N ASP A 838 -3.24 -27.45 3.63
CA ASP A 838 -3.00 -27.35 5.06
C ASP A 838 -2.14 -26.12 5.37
N ALA A 839 -2.61 -25.24 6.26
CA ALA A 839 -1.87 -24.07 6.72
C ALA A 839 -0.68 -24.43 7.65
N PHE A 840 -0.72 -25.58 8.31
CA PHE A 840 0.25 -26.05 9.30
C PHE A 840 0.80 -27.47 9.05
N PRO A 841 1.51 -27.76 7.91
CA PRO A 841 1.95 -29.12 7.51
C PRO A 841 3.07 -29.76 8.35
N ARG A 842 3.09 -29.52 9.67
CA ARG A 842 3.94 -30.12 10.71
C ARG A 842 3.24 -30.23 12.07
N ASP A 843 2.03 -29.73 12.22
CA ASP A 843 1.25 -29.81 13.46
C ASP A 843 -0.16 -30.33 13.15
N GLY A 844 -0.29 -31.66 13.16
CA GLY A 844 -1.54 -32.40 12.92
C GLY A 844 -2.58 -32.28 14.04
N SER A 845 -2.64 -31.11 14.64
CA SER A 845 -3.69 -30.60 15.50
C SER A 845 -4.24 -29.26 15.00
N GLN A 846 -3.65 -28.68 13.95
CA GLN A 846 -4.06 -27.49 13.20
C GLN A 846 -4.08 -27.80 11.70
N TRP A 847 -4.84 -27.02 10.93
CA TRP A 847 -4.96 -27.24 9.47
C TRP A 847 -5.47 -26.04 8.67
N ALA A 848 -5.94 -24.99 9.35
CA ALA A 848 -6.51 -23.79 8.74
C ALA A 848 -6.12 -22.55 9.55
N ASP A 849 -5.95 -21.45 8.84
CA ASP A 849 -5.59 -20.11 9.30
C ASP A 849 -6.52 -19.16 8.53
N ALA A 850 -7.52 -18.59 9.22
CA ALA A 850 -8.62 -17.87 8.57
C ALA A 850 -8.29 -16.41 8.17
N ASP A 851 -7.27 -15.80 8.78
CA ASP A 851 -6.90 -14.39 8.57
C ASP A 851 -5.42 -14.15 8.22
N GLY A 852 -4.57 -15.16 8.33
CA GLY A 852 -3.22 -15.24 7.77
C GLY A 852 -2.09 -14.91 8.74
N ASP A 853 -2.30 -15.10 10.05
CA ASP A 853 -1.38 -14.66 11.09
C ASP A 853 -0.33 -15.71 11.53
N GLY A 854 -0.56 -16.98 11.20
CA GLY A 854 0.31 -18.10 11.57
C GLY A 854 -0.09 -18.85 12.85
N PHE A 855 -1.31 -18.67 13.36
CA PHE A 855 -1.94 -19.53 14.38
C PHE A 855 -3.17 -20.26 13.83
N GLY A 856 -3.52 -21.39 14.45
CA GLY A 856 -4.45 -22.34 13.86
C GLY A 856 -5.87 -22.30 14.42
N ASP A 857 -6.85 -22.26 13.51
CA ASP A 857 -8.30 -22.15 13.75
C ASP A 857 -8.89 -23.21 14.71
N ASN A 858 -8.27 -24.39 14.86
CA ASN A 858 -8.87 -25.47 15.63
C ASN A 858 -8.73 -25.21 17.14
N PRO A 859 -9.83 -24.94 17.88
CA PRO A 859 -9.77 -24.59 19.31
C PRO A 859 -9.48 -25.80 20.22
N THR A 860 -8.94 -26.88 19.65
CA THR A 860 -8.42 -28.06 20.35
C THR A 860 -7.01 -28.46 19.93
N GLY A 861 -6.38 -27.68 19.05
CA GLY A 861 -5.00 -27.85 18.61
C GLY A 861 -3.95 -27.36 19.61
N PHE A 862 -2.69 -27.50 19.23
CA PHE A 862 -1.56 -26.85 19.85
C PHE A 862 -1.49 -25.39 19.40
N GLU A 863 -1.07 -24.50 20.32
CA GLU A 863 -0.95 -23.03 20.14
C GLU A 863 -2.13 -22.45 19.32
N ALA A 864 -3.33 -22.94 19.65
CA ALA A 864 -4.56 -22.68 18.91
C ALA A 864 -5.01 -21.23 19.06
N ASP A 865 -5.43 -20.66 17.94
CA ASP A 865 -5.86 -19.28 17.90
C ASP A 865 -7.14 -19.09 18.74
N ALA A 866 -7.14 -18.00 19.49
CA ALA A 866 -8.24 -17.53 20.31
C ALA A 866 -8.96 -16.32 19.70
N CYS A 867 -8.63 -15.93 18.47
CA CYS A 867 -9.15 -14.78 17.71
C CYS A 867 -9.47 -15.04 16.20
N PRO A 868 -10.12 -16.16 15.74
CA PRO A 868 -10.02 -16.65 14.34
C PRO A 868 -10.84 -15.92 13.25
N GLU A 869 -10.97 -14.60 13.39
CA GLU A 869 -11.46 -13.66 12.38
C GLU A 869 -10.68 -12.31 12.47
N THR A 870 -9.54 -12.24 13.16
CA THR A 870 -8.76 -11.02 13.49
C THR A 870 -7.29 -11.33 13.84
N ALA A 871 -6.45 -11.39 12.79
CA ALA A 871 -5.00 -11.65 12.84
C ALA A 871 -4.24 -10.91 13.95
N GLY A 872 -3.42 -11.64 14.71
CA GLY A 872 -2.64 -11.14 15.83
C GLY A 872 -1.19 -11.63 15.87
N ASN A 873 -0.58 -11.57 17.06
CA ASN A 873 0.83 -11.86 17.27
C ASN A 873 1.20 -12.33 18.69
N SER A 874 0.24 -12.42 19.61
CA SER A 874 0.44 -12.95 20.96
C SER A 874 0.89 -14.41 20.95
N THR A 875 1.75 -14.78 21.91
CA THR A 875 2.44 -16.07 22.01
C THR A 875 2.51 -16.65 23.44
N ALA A 876 1.92 -15.99 24.44
CA ALA A 876 2.09 -16.34 25.86
C ALA A 876 0.82 -16.86 26.55
N ASP A 877 -0.36 -16.30 26.26
CA ASP A 877 -1.63 -16.69 26.88
C ASP A 877 -2.77 -17.01 25.90
N ARG A 878 -3.03 -16.13 24.92
CA ARG A 878 -3.96 -16.32 23.80
C ARG A 878 -3.22 -16.16 22.49
N PHE A 879 -2.83 -17.29 21.91
CA PHE A 879 -2.22 -17.33 20.58
C PHE A 879 -3.17 -16.71 19.54
N GLY A 880 -2.60 -16.07 18.51
CA GLY A 880 -3.29 -15.39 17.40
C GLY A 880 -4.13 -14.15 17.73
N CYS A 881 -4.14 -13.70 18.99
CA CYS A 881 -4.75 -12.43 19.37
C CYS A 881 -3.78 -11.24 19.30
N GLY A 882 -4.33 -10.03 19.25
CA GLY A 882 -3.55 -8.78 19.26
C GLY A 882 -2.63 -8.68 20.49
N ASP A 883 -1.40 -8.24 20.24
CA ASP A 883 -0.34 -7.92 21.22
C ASP A 883 0.34 -6.64 20.71
N TYR A 884 -0.05 -5.49 21.27
CA TYR A 884 0.28 -4.18 20.70
C TYR A 884 1.77 -3.80 20.77
N ASP A 885 2.50 -4.26 21.79
CA ASP A 885 3.90 -3.87 22.01
C ASP A 885 4.94 -4.97 21.69
N GLY A 886 4.52 -6.22 21.55
CA GLY A 886 5.31 -7.34 21.03
C GLY A 886 6.03 -8.17 22.09
N ASP A 887 5.54 -8.17 23.33
CA ASP A 887 6.08 -8.98 24.43
C ASP A 887 5.57 -10.43 24.41
N GLY A 888 4.43 -10.67 23.74
CA GLY A 888 3.78 -11.95 23.55
C GLY A 888 2.49 -12.16 24.36
N TRP A 889 2.06 -11.27 25.24
CA TRP A 889 0.78 -11.39 25.95
C TRP A 889 -0.35 -10.66 25.24
N SER A 890 -1.54 -11.24 25.23
CA SER A 890 -2.67 -10.68 24.48
C SER A 890 -3.32 -9.47 25.16
N ASP A 891 -3.70 -8.50 24.33
CA ASP A 891 -4.26 -7.21 24.72
C ASP A 891 -5.51 -7.31 25.63
N PRO A 892 -5.60 -6.52 26.72
CA PRO A 892 -6.76 -6.55 27.63
C PRO A 892 -8.08 -6.12 26.98
N PHE A 893 -8.04 -5.34 25.88
CA PHE A 893 -9.26 -4.89 25.20
C PHE A 893 -9.94 -5.97 24.35
N ASP A 894 -9.18 -6.97 23.88
CA ASP A 894 -9.71 -8.22 23.32
C ASP A 894 -10.20 -9.17 24.44
N GLY A 895 -9.78 -8.90 25.69
CA GLY A 895 -9.99 -9.79 26.83
C GLY A 895 -8.85 -10.78 27.04
N GLY A 896 -7.66 -10.44 26.56
CA GLY A 896 -6.40 -11.07 26.96
C GLY A 896 -6.02 -10.78 28.42
N SER A 897 -4.87 -11.32 28.84
CA SER A 897 -4.43 -11.25 30.24
C SER A 897 -3.45 -10.11 30.54
N ASP A 898 -2.93 -9.42 29.53
CA ASP A 898 -2.01 -8.31 29.74
C ASP A 898 -2.69 -7.13 30.49
N VAL A 899 -1.88 -6.37 31.23
CA VAL A 899 -2.25 -5.20 32.03
C VAL A 899 -1.39 -3.96 31.72
N ALA A 900 -0.45 -4.06 30.79
CA ALA A 900 0.53 -3.04 30.46
C ALA A 900 0.81 -2.89 28.93
N PRO A 901 -0.23 -2.74 28.06
CA PRO A 901 -0.11 -2.87 26.59
C PRO A 901 0.55 -1.65 25.89
N GLU A 902 1.56 -1.06 26.52
CA GLU A 902 2.44 0.00 26.00
C GLU A 902 3.91 -0.18 26.47
N ASP A 903 4.24 -1.23 27.23
CA ASP A 903 5.59 -1.51 27.76
C ASP A 903 5.96 -3.00 27.60
N PRO A 904 6.71 -3.39 26.53
CA PRO A 904 6.99 -4.78 26.15
C PRO A 904 8.05 -5.46 27.04
N THR A 905 7.98 -5.16 28.33
CA THR A 905 8.77 -5.72 29.40
C THR A 905 7.91 -6.03 30.65
N GLN A 906 6.60 -5.78 30.60
CA GLN A 906 5.66 -5.96 31.70
C GLN A 906 4.33 -6.52 31.16
N TRP A 907 3.72 -7.46 31.90
CA TRP A 907 2.52 -8.17 31.46
C TRP A 907 1.62 -8.67 32.59
N SER A 908 1.91 -8.26 33.84
CA SER A 908 1.23 -8.78 35.04
C SER A 908 1.30 -7.77 36.19
N ASP A 909 0.19 -7.63 36.91
CA ASP A 909 -0.01 -6.83 38.13
C ASP A 909 -0.75 -7.74 39.12
N SER A 910 -0.02 -8.36 40.05
CA SER A 910 -0.55 -9.44 40.89
C SER A 910 -1.49 -8.97 42.01
N ASP A 911 -1.44 -7.69 42.40
CA ASP A 911 -2.22 -7.16 43.53
C ASP A 911 -3.16 -5.98 43.20
N GLY A 912 -3.00 -5.37 42.02
CA GLY A 912 -3.91 -4.42 41.39
C GLY A 912 -3.58 -2.95 41.67
N ASP A 913 -2.30 -2.61 41.85
CA ASP A 913 -1.86 -1.26 42.25
C ASP A 913 -1.21 -0.41 41.12
N LEU A 914 -0.98 -1.02 39.94
CA LEU A 914 -0.36 -0.46 38.74
C LEU A 914 1.17 -0.26 38.81
N TRP A 915 1.87 -0.99 39.68
CA TRP A 915 3.24 -1.45 39.43
C TRP A 915 3.21 -2.90 38.91
N TYR A 916 4.25 -3.31 38.18
CA TYR A 916 4.19 -4.53 37.37
C TYR A 916 5.24 -5.59 37.77
N ASP A 917 4.83 -6.86 37.73
CA ASP A 917 5.47 -7.99 38.42
C ASP A 917 6.85 -8.40 37.87
N ASN A 918 7.21 -8.09 36.61
CA ASN A 918 8.41 -8.66 35.99
C ASN A 918 9.69 -7.96 36.50
N PRO A 919 10.57 -8.65 37.26
CA PRO A 919 11.70 -8.02 37.96
C PRO A 919 12.84 -7.57 37.04
N ASP A 920 12.86 -8.01 35.78
CA ASP A 920 13.82 -7.58 34.76
C ASP A 920 13.23 -6.48 33.83
N GLY A 921 11.97 -6.06 34.03
CA GLY A 921 11.27 -5.07 33.22
C GLY A 921 11.42 -3.61 33.67
N ASN A 922 10.88 -2.69 32.86
CA ASN A 922 10.78 -1.27 33.20
C ASN A 922 9.84 -1.08 34.39
N PHE A 923 10.17 -0.14 35.28
CA PHE A 923 9.37 0.17 36.48
C PHE A 923 8.93 -1.06 37.31
N ALA A 924 9.70 -2.14 37.27
CA ALA A 924 9.40 -3.38 37.98
C ALA A 924 9.09 -3.15 39.47
N ASP A 925 8.03 -3.80 39.95
CA ASP A 925 7.72 -3.82 41.36
C ASP A 925 8.76 -4.65 42.16
N GLN A 926 8.97 -4.21 43.39
CA GLN A 926 9.88 -4.82 44.35
C GLN A 926 9.12 -5.37 45.58
N CYS A 927 7.78 -5.31 45.59
CA CYS A 927 6.87 -5.94 46.55
C CYS A 927 5.59 -6.59 45.93
N PRO A 928 5.65 -7.53 44.95
CA PRO A 928 4.50 -7.96 44.11
C PRO A 928 3.41 -8.84 44.77
N ASP A 929 3.17 -8.64 46.06
CA ASP A 929 2.20 -9.34 46.91
C ASP A 929 1.49 -8.34 47.91
N ASP A 930 1.89 -7.06 47.95
CA ASP A 930 1.59 -6.08 49.03
C ASP A 930 1.14 -4.69 48.46
N PRO A 931 -0.13 -4.51 48.04
CA PRO A 931 -0.58 -3.41 47.17
C PRO A 931 -0.57 -2.02 47.79
N VAL A 932 -0.11 -1.00 47.05
CA VAL A 932 -0.30 0.41 47.44
C VAL A 932 -1.74 0.90 47.27
N ALA A 933 -2.06 2.00 47.96
CA ALA A 933 -3.43 2.52 47.99
C ALA A 933 -3.81 3.20 46.67
N SER A 934 -4.74 2.59 45.92
CA SER A 934 -5.36 3.13 44.71
C SER A 934 -5.77 4.61 44.87
N GLY A 935 -4.96 5.50 44.25
CA GLY A 935 -4.98 6.94 44.48
C GLY A 935 -3.59 7.59 44.57
N ALA A 936 -2.51 6.81 44.70
CA ALA A 936 -1.12 7.30 44.75
C ALA A 936 -0.54 7.78 43.39
N LEU A 937 -1.34 7.79 42.32
CA LEU A 937 -0.98 7.96 40.89
C LEU A 937 -0.41 9.35 40.47
N THR A 938 0.37 10.02 41.33
CA THR A 938 0.99 11.34 41.03
C THR A 938 2.41 11.52 41.55
N ARG A 939 3.06 10.46 42.09
CA ARG A 939 4.44 10.56 42.58
C ARG A 939 5.21 9.23 42.41
N LEU A 940 5.79 9.04 41.23
CA LEU A 940 6.76 7.97 40.97
C LEU A 940 8.04 8.15 41.82
N THR A 941 8.77 7.04 41.96
CA THR A 941 10.02 6.83 42.72
C THR A 941 9.90 7.03 44.23
N GLY A 942 9.85 5.90 44.95
CA GLY A 942 10.53 5.82 46.24
C GLY A 942 12.04 6.01 46.07
N ILE A 943 12.72 6.42 47.14
CA ILE A 943 14.16 6.64 47.21
C ILE A 943 14.91 5.30 47.29
N ASP A 944 14.25 4.27 47.81
CA ASP A 944 14.80 2.93 48.09
C ASP A 944 14.17 1.80 47.26
N ARG A 945 12.83 1.75 47.13
CA ARG A 945 12.10 0.73 46.37
C ARG A 945 10.91 1.26 45.57
N ASN A 946 10.65 0.62 44.43
CA ASN A 946 9.44 0.76 43.62
C ASN A 946 8.33 -0.18 44.09
N GLY A 947 7.06 0.22 43.89
CA GLY A 947 5.80 -0.48 44.22
C GLY A 947 5.58 -0.91 45.69
N CYS A 948 6.62 -0.94 46.52
CA CYS A 948 6.49 -1.22 47.94
C CYS A 948 5.68 -0.16 48.70
N PRO A 949 4.82 -0.56 49.66
CA PRO A 949 4.11 0.36 50.53
C PRO A 949 5.01 1.36 51.26
N ASP A 950 4.56 2.61 51.26
CA ASP A 950 5.02 3.73 52.08
C ASP A 950 3.79 4.24 52.84
N ALA A 951 3.81 4.11 54.17
CA ALA A 951 2.65 4.44 55.00
C ALA A 951 2.42 5.95 55.22
N ASP A 952 3.42 6.80 54.98
CA ASP A 952 3.38 8.21 55.41
C ASP A 952 3.84 9.27 54.37
N PHE A 953 4.31 8.80 53.20
CA PHE A 953 4.58 9.50 51.94
C PHE A 953 5.87 10.34 51.90
N ASP A 954 6.86 9.93 52.70
CA ASP A 954 8.23 10.44 52.71
C ASP A 954 9.10 9.89 51.56
N GLY A 955 8.75 8.73 50.99
CA GLY A 955 9.47 8.09 49.89
C GLY A 955 10.49 7.04 50.31
N TYR A 956 10.58 6.63 51.57
CA TYR A 956 11.23 5.38 51.97
C TYR A 956 10.19 4.30 52.28
N SER A 957 10.36 3.10 51.71
CA SER A 957 9.42 2.00 51.88
C SER A 957 9.36 1.47 53.32
N ASP A 958 8.16 1.01 53.73
CA ASP A 958 7.90 0.40 55.04
C ASP A 958 8.83 -0.81 55.30
N PRO A 959 9.29 -1.02 56.55
CA PRO A 959 10.19 -2.12 56.89
C PRO A 959 9.46 -3.48 57.05
N ASP A 960 9.64 -4.37 56.07
CA ASP A 960 9.06 -5.71 55.99
C ASP A 960 9.98 -6.84 56.55
N ALA A 961 9.74 -8.08 56.10
CA ALA A 961 10.45 -9.28 56.53
C ALA A 961 11.86 -9.44 55.93
N ASP A 962 12.07 -8.98 54.70
CA ASP A 962 13.27 -9.17 53.88
C ASP A 962 14.00 -7.83 53.60
N TYR A 963 13.30 -6.70 53.57
CA TYR A 963 13.88 -5.34 53.56
C TYR A 963 13.48 -4.55 54.82
N ASN A 964 14.46 -4.10 55.60
CA ASN A 964 14.22 -3.48 56.91
C ASN A 964 15.17 -2.29 57.15
N ALA A 965 14.92 -1.53 58.22
CA ALA A 965 15.66 -0.32 58.59
C ALA A 965 17.18 -0.47 58.86
N SER A 966 17.75 -1.69 58.76
CA SER A 966 19.21 -1.90 58.74
C SER A 966 19.80 -2.14 57.33
N MET A 967 18.93 -2.18 56.32
CA MET A 967 19.21 -2.42 54.90
C MET A 967 18.84 -1.22 54.02
N GLY A 968 17.87 -0.40 54.44
CA GLY A 968 17.58 0.92 53.85
C GLY A 968 16.14 1.41 54.02
N ALA A 969 15.20 0.51 54.36
CA ALA A 969 13.80 0.84 54.63
C ALA A 969 13.62 1.89 55.73
N ASP A 970 12.44 2.50 55.79
CA ASP A 970 12.15 3.55 56.76
C ASP A 970 12.29 3.06 58.22
N ALA A 971 12.80 3.97 59.06
CA ALA A 971 13.00 3.83 60.49
C ALA A 971 12.00 4.67 61.32
N CYS A 972 10.97 5.25 60.69
CA CYS A 972 9.99 6.20 61.24
C CYS A 972 8.52 6.10 60.72
N PRO A 973 7.92 4.93 60.37
CA PRO A 973 6.71 4.87 59.50
C PRO A 973 5.36 5.17 60.22
N GLU A 974 5.40 6.06 61.22
CA GLU A 974 4.24 6.70 61.83
C GLU A 974 4.43 8.25 61.92
N ASP A 975 5.55 8.81 61.42
CA ASP A 975 5.96 10.21 61.66
C ASP A 975 5.61 11.19 60.51
N GLY A 976 5.04 10.76 59.38
CA GLY A 976 4.28 11.55 58.40
C GLY A 976 4.82 12.92 57.99
N TYR A 977 5.94 12.94 57.25
CA TYR A 977 6.61 14.16 56.79
C TYR A 977 6.85 14.20 55.27
N ASP A 978 7.53 15.26 54.80
CA ASP A 978 7.79 15.53 53.39
C ASP A 978 9.18 15.00 53.01
N ALA A 979 9.28 14.22 51.94
CA ALA A 979 10.52 13.70 51.33
C ALA A 979 11.69 14.71 51.19
N SER A 980 11.40 16.01 51.24
CA SER A 980 12.42 17.08 51.21
C SER A 980 13.06 17.41 52.56
N ILE A 981 12.67 16.75 53.66
CA ILE A 981 13.16 16.97 55.04
C ILE A 981 13.40 15.67 55.83
N THR A 982 13.82 14.59 55.17
CA THR A 982 14.11 13.31 55.83
C THR A 982 15.56 12.83 55.62
N SER A 983 16.02 12.00 56.55
CA SER A 983 17.43 11.66 56.73
C SER A 983 17.93 10.65 55.71
N THR A 984 19.17 10.84 55.26
CA THR A 984 19.80 10.06 54.16
C THR A 984 21.12 9.37 54.54
N MET A 985 21.56 9.51 55.80
CA MET A 985 22.84 8.97 56.31
C MET A 985 22.69 8.11 57.57
N ASP A 986 21.68 8.34 58.41
CA ASP A 986 21.26 7.43 59.48
C ASP A 986 19.74 7.46 59.69
N ARG A 987 19.12 6.30 60.01
CA ARG A 987 17.66 6.15 60.12
C ARG A 987 16.92 6.82 58.95
N PHE A 988 17.02 6.20 57.78
CA PHE A 988 16.27 6.58 56.57
C PHE A 988 14.79 6.84 56.88
N GLY A 989 14.19 7.79 56.17
CA GLY A 989 12.83 8.31 56.34
C GLY A 989 12.56 9.16 57.60
N CYS A 990 13.41 9.10 58.61
CA CYS A 990 13.26 9.95 59.79
C CYS A 990 13.60 11.42 59.54
N LEU A 991 12.78 12.32 60.11
CA LEU A 991 12.95 13.77 60.08
C LEU A 991 14.42 14.23 60.26
N ASP A 992 14.87 15.04 59.31
CA ASP A 992 16.07 15.87 59.34
C ASP A 992 15.61 17.34 59.24
N SER A 993 15.70 18.08 60.34
CA SER A 993 15.18 19.44 60.43
C SER A 993 15.97 20.49 59.63
N ASP A 994 17.14 20.19 59.06
CA ASP A 994 17.94 21.18 58.32
C ASP A 994 18.61 20.72 57.01
N GLY A 995 18.67 19.42 56.73
CA GLY A 995 19.14 18.85 55.46
C GLY A 995 20.65 18.55 55.40
N ASP A 996 21.31 18.34 56.54
CA ASP A 996 22.70 17.86 56.65
C ASP A 996 22.84 16.35 56.34
N GLY A 997 21.72 15.61 56.38
CA GLY A 997 21.57 14.21 56.01
C GLY A 997 21.38 13.26 57.20
N TYR A 998 21.30 13.77 58.43
CA TYR A 998 21.27 12.98 59.67
C TYR A 998 20.02 13.26 60.51
N SER A 999 19.49 12.23 61.16
CA SER A 999 18.16 12.26 61.78
C SER A 999 18.12 12.99 63.14
N ASP A 1000 17.03 13.73 63.37
CA ASP A 1000 16.73 14.46 64.60
C ASP A 1000 16.70 13.53 65.85
N PRO A 1001 17.13 14.01 67.05
CA PRO A 1001 17.03 13.24 68.29
C PRO A 1001 15.58 13.00 68.76
N SER A 1002 15.12 11.75 68.66
CA SER A 1002 13.77 11.31 69.06
C SER A 1002 13.74 10.52 70.39
N ASP A 1003 12.57 10.06 70.82
CA ASP A 1003 12.35 9.40 72.13
C ASP A 1003 12.82 7.92 72.14
N GLY A 1004 14.13 7.75 71.91
CA GLY A 1004 14.82 6.46 71.75
C GLY A 1004 16.11 6.60 70.94
N TRP A 1005 16.18 7.59 70.06
CA TRP A 1005 17.34 7.94 69.25
C TRP A 1005 18.03 9.18 69.81
N THR A 1006 19.27 9.05 70.28
CA THR A 1006 19.98 10.17 70.95
C THR A 1006 21.32 10.46 70.28
N VAL A 1007 21.84 11.66 70.52
CA VAL A 1007 23.19 12.10 70.11
C VAL A 1007 24.33 11.18 70.61
N ALA A 1008 24.06 10.30 71.57
CA ALA A 1008 24.99 9.28 72.03
C ALA A 1008 24.88 7.93 71.28
N MET A 1009 23.99 7.84 70.28
CA MET A 1009 23.63 6.64 69.52
C MET A 1009 23.81 6.83 68.00
N GLY A 1010 23.50 8.03 67.47
CA GLY A 1010 23.78 8.44 66.09
C GLY A 1010 23.28 9.86 65.80
N ALA A 1011 22.04 10.13 66.20
CA ALA A 1011 21.27 11.36 65.98
C ALA A 1011 22.05 12.68 66.00
N ASP A 1012 21.61 13.61 65.16
CA ASP A 1012 22.22 14.93 65.02
C ASP A 1012 22.25 15.72 66.35
N ALA A 1013 23.38 16.39 66.59
CA ALA A 1013 23.61 17.25 67.74
C ALA A 1013 23.15 18.71 67.57
N PHE A 1014 22.78 19.16 66.36
CA PHE A 1014 22.51 20.56 66.04
C PHE A 1014 21.36 20.79 65.00
N PRO A 1015 20.08 20.40 65.23
CA PRO A 1015 19.05 20.25 64.16
C PRO A 1015 18.51 21.53 63.48
N ASN A 1016 19.34 22.56 63.33
CA ASN A 1016 19.07 23.92 62.87
C ASN A 1016 20.36 24.56 62.25
N ASP A 1017 21.42 23.80 61.95
CA ASP A 1017 22.74 24.24 61.46
C ASP A 1017 23.34 23.19 60.48
N PRO A 1018 22.95 23.21 59.18
CA PRO A 1018 23.19 22.15 58.18
C PRO A 1018 24.65 22.11 57.66
N THR A 1019 25.58 22.09 58.61
CA THR A 1019 27.02 22.05 58.40
C THR A 1019 27.74 21.17 59.42
N LYS A 1020 27.02 20.60 60.41
CA LYS A 1020 27.58 19.92 61.58
C LYS A 1020 26.57 18.97 62.26
N TRP A 1021 26.60 17.67 61.93
CA TRP A 1021 25.93 16.67 62.76
C TRP A 1021 26.65 16.25 64.07
N LEU A 1022 28.00 16.23 64.08
CA LEU A 1022 28.78 15.74 65.24
C LEU A 1022 29.29 16.83 66.21
N PRO A 1023 29.22 16.61 67.54
CA PRO A 1023 29.84 17.50 68.53
C PRO A 1023 31.37 17.56 68.40
N GLU A 1024 31.94 18.76 68.22
CA GLU A 1024 33.40 18.95 68.21
C GLU A 1024 34.05 18.47 69.52
N VAL A 1025 34.88 17.42 69.43
CA VAL A 1025 35.61 16.88 70.59
C VAL A 1025 36.73 17.84 70.99
N ALA A 1026 36.48 18.63 72.04
CA ALA A 1026 37.42 19.62 72.58
C ALA A 1026 38.75 18.97 73.06
N GLY A 1027 39.77 18.97 72.21
CA GLY A 1027 41.09 18.46 72.52
C GLY A 1027 41.92 19.43 73.38
N ASP A 1028 42.45 18.92 74.50
CA ASP A 1028 43.53 19.58 75.26
C ASP A 1028 44.83 18.76 75.14
N GLY A 1029 45.98 19.44 75.07
CA GLY A 1029 47.18 18.92 74.41
C GLY A 1029 48.28 18.39 75.34
N GLY A 1030 49.14 17.50 74.83
CA GLY A 1030 50.29 17.02 75.62
C GLY A 1030 51.31 16.09 74.95
N GLY A 1031 52.35 16.68 74.33
CA GLY A 1031 53.71 16.11 74.34
C GLY A 1031 54.06 14.98 73.36
N ALA A 1032 55.06 15.21 72.50
CA ALA A 1032 55.65 14.19 71.65
C ALA A 1032 56.89 13.52 72.29
N SER A 1033 57.00 12.19 72.22
CA SER A 1033 58.22 11.46 71.78
C SER A 1033 58.18 9.93 72.00
N SER A 1034 58.44 9.19 70.93
CA SER A 1034 59.11 7.86 70.86
C SER A 1034 58.97 6.81 72.00
N GLY A 1035 58.42 5.62 71.67
CA GLY A 1035 59.09 4.35 72.00
C GLY A 1035 58.25 3.16 72.51
N LEU A 1036 58.09 2.13 71.66
CA LEU A 1036 58.04 0.67 71.94
C LEU A 1036 57.05 0.10 72.99
N GLY A 1037 56.28 -0.96 72.67
CA GLY A 1037 55.53 -1.66 73.74
C GLY A 1037 54.77 -2.99 73.60
N ASN A 1038 54.37 -3.49 72.42
CA ASN A 1038 53.77 -4.83 72.18
C ASN A 1038 52.39 -5.22 72.80
N VAL A 1039 51.82 -6.28 72.20
CA VAL A 1039 50.75 -7.23 72.64
C VAL A 1039 49.31 -6.92 72.16
N ALA A 1040 48.53 -7.84 71.53
CA ALA A 1040 48.84 -9.02 70.69
C ALA A 1040 47.53 -9.64 70.10
N ILE A 1041 47.55 -10.12 68.83
CA ILE A 1041 46.67 -11.18 68.24
C ILE A 1041 45.18 -10.74 68.06
N ILE A 1042 44.42 -10.95 66.95
CA ILE A 1042 44.31 -12.02 65.92
C ILE A 1042 44.12 -11.42 64.49
N GLY A 1043 44.70 -12.03 63.44
CA GLY A 1043 44.28 -11.98 62.00
C GLY A 1043 44.27 -10.63 61.24
N GLY A 1044 44.70 -10.48 59.97
CA GLY A 1044 45.27 -11.43 58.99
C GLY A 1044 44.68 -11.22 57.57
N VAL A 1045 44.86 -10.08 56.88
CA VAL A 1045 45.98 -9.74 55.94
C VAL A 1045 46.23 -10.85 54.89
N VAL A 1046 45.99 -10.64 53.58
CA VAL A 1046 46.89 -10.13 52.49
C VAL A 1046 45.97 -9.97 51.23
N LEU A 1047 45.82 -8.85 50.51
CA LEU A 1047 46.70 -7.97 49.71
C LEU A 1047 47.02 -8.41 48.23
N LEU A 1048 46.59 -7.55 47.29
CA LEU A 1048 47.22 -7.14 46.01
C LEU A 1048 47.27 -8.05 44.75
N ILE A 1049 46.58 -7.57 43.70
CA ILE A 1049 47.07 -7.24 42.34
C ILE A 1049 48.17 -8.12 41.70
N GLY A 1050 47.87 -8.71 40.53
CA GLY A 1050 48.74 -8.55 39.35
C GLY A 1050 49.05 -9.75 38.44
N ALA A 1051 48.69 -9.58 37.15
CA ALA A 1051 49.38 -10.06 35.94
C ALA A 1051 49.39 -11.56 35.51
N VAL A 1052 48.87 -11.76 34.28
CA VAL A 1052 49.44 -12.56 33.16
C VAL A 1052 49.68 -14.07 33.32
N ALA A 1053 48.76 -14.84 32.73
CA ALA A 1053 48.91 -16.08 31.94
C ALA A 1053 50.01 -17.15 32.26
N ALA A 1054 49.59 -18.41 32.53
CA ALA A 1054 50.15 -19.62 31.88
C ALA A 1054 49.42 -20.97 32.25
N VAL A 1055 48.74 -21.58 31.28
CA VAL A 1055 49.05 -22.93 30.74
C VAL A 1055 49.27 -24.14 31.72
N LEU A 1056 48.23 -25.00 31.81
CA LEU A 1056 48.25 -26.49 31.79
C LEU A 1056 48.66 -27.37 33.04
N VAL A 1057 47.70 -28.23 33.45
CA VAL A 1057 47.72 -29.74 33.41
C VAL A 1057 48.01 -30.64 34.65
N LEU A 1058 47.23 -31.75 34.70
CA LEU A 1058 47.20 -32.95 35.59
C LEU A 1058 46.54 -32.84 36.99
N ARG A 1059 45.95 -33.90 37.58
CA ARG A 1059 44.96 -34.94 37.18
C ARG A 1059 44.80 -36.00 38.31
N GLY A 1060 43.57 -36.49 38.53
CA GLY A 1060 43.26 -37.76 39.23
C GLY A 1060 43.22 -37.68 40.76
N ARG A 1061 42.48 -38.55 41.49
CA ARG A 1061 41.70 -39.78 41.18
C ARG A 1061 40.51 -39.86 42.18
N GLY A 1062 39.46 -40.68 42.03
CA GLY A 1062 39.04 -41.71 41.05
C GLY A 1062 37.54 -42.06 41.33
N GLY A 1063 36.78 -42.76 40.48
CA GLY A 1063 36.88 -44.21 40.14
C GLY A 1063 35.95 -45.00 41.08
N SER A 1064 35.02 -45.88 40.64
CA SER A 1064 35.17 -47.03 39.73
C SER A 1064 33.80 -47.55 39.20
N GLU A 1065 33.62 -47.89 37.90
CA GLU A 1065 33.60 -49.27 37.30
C GLU A 1065 32.22 -50.00 37.26
N GLN A 1066 31.83 -50.79 36.24
CA GLN A 1066 32.29 -50.98 34.83
C GLN A 1066 31.32 -51.86 33.98
N ASP A 1067 31.62 -52.03 32.67
CA ASP A 1067 31.12 -52.97 31.62
C ASP A 1067 30.09 -52.44 30.59
N LYS A 1068 30.13 -52.73 29.27
CA LYS A 1068 31.10 -53.36 28.30
C LYS A 1068 30.66 -52.99 26.84
N ALA A 1069 31.51 -52.42 25.96
CA ALA A 1069 32.34 -53.04 24.88
C ALA A 1069 31.54 -53.64 23.67
N TRP A 1070 31.86 -53.42 22.37
CA TRP A 1070 33.17 -53.58 21.66
C TRP A 1070 33.48 -52.50 20.55
N ALA A 1071 34.50 -52.73 19.68
CA ALA A 1071 35.15 -51.79 18.71
C ALA A 1071 35.24 -52.39 17.26
N GLU A 1072 35.87 -51.86 16.17
CA GLU A 1072 37.21 -51.23 15.96
C GLU A 1072 37.36 -50.33 14.67
N ALA A 1073 38.10 -49.20 14.75
CA ALA A 1073 39.28 -48.72 13.94
C ALA A 1073 39.38 -48.77 12.36
N PRO A 1074 40.42 -48.17 11.68
CA PRO A 1074 40.85 -46.73 11.61
C PRO A 1074 41.43 -46.19 10.24
N LEU A 1075 41.78 -44.88 10.18
CA LEU A 1075 42.66 -44.11 9.20
C LEU A 1075 42.00 -43.52 7.92
N GLY A 1076 42.36 -42.33 7.36
CA GLY A 1076 43.38 -41.29 7.70
C GLY A 1076 43.29 -39.98 6.83
N LEU A 1077 44.21 -39.00 7.00
CA LEU A 1077 44.22 -37.61 6.43
C LEU A 1077 45.62 -37.21 5.84
N PRO A 1078 45.93 -35.93 5.43
CA PRO A 1078 45.51 -35.05 4.29
C PRO A 1078 46.78 -34.64 3.45
N PRO A 1079 47.11 -33.41 2.92
CA PRO A 1079 46.37 -32.17 2.48
C PRO A 1079 46.87 -31.46 1.15
N MET A 1080 46.17 -30.38 0.74
CA MET A 1080 46.62 -29.13 0.00
C MET A 1080 47.14 -29.10 -1.48
N GLU A 1081 46.64 -28.07 -2.21
CA GLU A 1081 47.16 -27.23 -3.34
C GLU A 1081 48.00 -27.77 -4.54
N GLY A 1082 47.67 -27.32 -5.77
CA GLY A 1082 48.66 -26.60 -6.63
C GLY A 1082 48.96 -27.05 -8.09
N MET A 1083 48.34 -26.37 -9.08
CA MET A 1083 48.84 -26.03 -10.45
C MET A 1083 49.17 -27.12 -11.53
N ALA A 1084 49.08 -26.72 -12.81
CA ALA A 1084 49.19 -27.50 -14.07
C ALA A 1084 50.61 -27.39 -14.75
N PRO A 1085 50.93 -27.73 -16.04
CA PRO A 1085 50.10 -28.18 -17.21
C PRO A 1085 50.72 -29.18 -18.25
N ALA A 1086 49.97 -29.41 -19.37
CA ALA A 1086 50.41 -29.47 -20.80
C ALA A 1086 50.75 -30.78 -21.62
N VAL A 1087 49.92 -31.01 -22.67
CA VAL A 1087 50.24 -31.29 -24.12
C VAL A 1087 50.80 -32.65 -24.63
N ALA A 1088 50.07 -33.30 -25.59
CA ALA A 1088 50.56 -33.80 -26.93
C ALA A 1088 49.48 -34.54 -27.80
N VAL A 1089 49.55 -34.44 -29.14
CA VAL A 1089 48.69 -35.06 -30.22
C VAL A 1089 49.43 -34.95 -31.60
N PRO A 1090 48.97 -35.43 -32.79
CA PRO A 1090 47.78 -36.22 -33.26
C PRO A 1090 48.25 -37.54 -33.96
N PRO A 1091 47.69 -38.14 -35.06
CA PRO A 1091 46.37 -38.11 -35.79
C PRO A 1091 45.77 -39.55 -36.02
N GLY A 1092 44.74 -39.87 -36.84
CA GLY A 1092 43.75 -39.11 -37.65
C GLY A 1092 43.87 -39.27 -39.21
N LEU A 1093 42.91 -39.90 -39.93
CA LEU A 1093 42.66 -39.79 -41.41
C LEU A 1093 41.44 -40.61 -41.95
N ALA A 1094 40.67 -40.02 -42.89
CA ALA A 1094 39.88 -40.59 -44.01
C ALA A 1094 38.46 -41.23 -43.86
N MET A 1095 37.47 -40.61 -44.55
CA MET A 1095 36.24 -41.21 -45.14
C MET A 1095 36.57 -41.76 -46.57
N PRO A 1096 35.74 -42.53 -47.37
CA PRO A 1096 34.35 -42.16 -47.79
C PRO A 1096 33.31 -43.26 -48.24
N ALA A 1097 32.01 -42.88 -48.22
CA ALA A 1097 30.94 -43.08 -49.23
C ALA A 1097 30.30 -44.45 -49.65
N THR A 1098 29.03 -44.30 -50.12
CA THR A 1098 28.20 -45.05 -51.11
C THR A 1098 27.33 -46.28 -50.74
N ASN A 1099 26.01 -46.01 -50.66
CA ASN A 1099 24.79 -46.66 -51.22
C ASN A 1099 24.55 -48.20 -51.14
N VAL A 1100 23.33 -48.62 -50.71
CA VAL A 1100 22.21 -49.15 -51.56
C VAL A 1100 21.07 -49.79 -50.71
N ALA A 1101 19.81 -49.32 -50.92
CA ALA A 1101 18.47 -49.96 -50.77
C ALA A 1101 17.91 -50.55 -49.44
N MET A 1102 16.59 -50.41 -49.31
CA MET A 1102 15.60 -51.04 -48.37
C MET A 1102 14.83 -52.18 -49.13
N PRO A 1103 13.75 -52.88 -48.65
CA PRO A 1103 12.84 -52.68 -47.48
C PRO A 1103 12.58 -54.00 -46.66
N PRO A 1104 11.37 -54.28 -46.07
CA PRO A 1104 11.03 -54.03 -44.66
C PRO A 1104 10.59 -55.30 -43.86
N GLY A 1105 10.16 -55.15 -42.59
CA GLY A 1105 9.37 -56.17 -41.85
C GLY A 1105 9.82 -56.51 -40.41
N LEU A 1106 8.86 -56.50 -39.47
CA LEU A 1106 8.93 -56.66 -38.00
C LEU A 1106 9.69 -57.90 -37.43
N VAL A 1107 10.20 -57.76 -36.18
CA VAL A 1107 10.26 -58.76 -35.05
C VAL A 1107 11.01 -58.14 -33.83
N MET A 1108 10.60 -58.45 -32.60
CA MET A 1108 11.26 -58.13 -31.31
C MET A 1108 11.45 -59.43 -30.45
N PRO A 1109 12.05 -59.45 -29.23
CA PRO A 1109 12.93 -58.49 -28.53
C PRO A 1109 14.26 -59.11 -27.98
N ALA A 1110 15.09 -58.26 -27.34
CA ALA A 1110 16.11 -58.58 -26.29
C ALA A 1110 17.34 -59.48 -26.62
N PRO A 1111 18.42 -59.44 -25.79
CA PRO A 1111 18.67 -58.58 -24.62
C PRO A 1111 19.81 -57.56 -24.81
N ALA A 1112 19.66 -56.37 -24.22
CA ALA A 1112 20.75 -55.41 -24.05
C ALA A 1112 21.46 -55.62 -22.70
N GLN A 1113 22.74 -55.27 -22.60
CA GLN A 1113 23.43 -55.15 -21.30
C GLN A 1113 24.49 -54.03 -21.31
N ALA A 1114 24.28 -53.04 -20.44
CA ALA A 1114 25.19 -51.97 -20.01
C ALA A 1114 25.65 -50.91 -21.05
N PRO A 1115 24.98 -49.73 -21.05
CA PRO A 1115 25.55 -48.42 -20.68
C PRO A 1115 25.65 -48.34 -19.14
N THR A 1116 26.63 -47.71 -18.46
CA THR A 1116 27.29 -46.38 -18.55
C THR A 1116 26.41 -45.22 -18.06
N PRO A 1117 26.98 -44.21 -17.35
CA PRO A 1117 26.24 -43.42 -16.36
C PRO A 1117 25.28 -42.38 -16.96
N ALA A 1118 24.39 -41.88 -16.10
CA ALA A 1118 23.45 -40.81 -16.40
C ALA A 1118 24.14 -39.55 -16.98
N PRO A 1119 23.41 -38.73 -17.77
CA PRO A 1119 23.92 -37.45 -18.25
C PRO A 1119 24.34 -36.53 -17.10
N ALA A 1120 25.33 -35.67 -17.36
CA ALA A 1120 25.46 -34.43 -16.59
C ALA A 1120 24.25 -33.52 -16.91
N PRO A 1121 23.84 -32.61 -16.01
CA PRO A 1121 22.78 -31.65 -16.31
C PRO A 1121 23.11 -30.87 -17.58
N VAL A 1122 22.13 -30.72 -18.46
CA VAL A 1122 22.25 -29.89 -19.68
C VAL A 1122 22.13 -28.44 -19.25
N VAL A 1123 23.25 -27.86 -18.82
CA VAL A 1123 23.39 -26.42 -18.65
C VAL A 1123 23.25 -25.80 -20.03
N ASP A 1124 22.27 -24.92 -20.22
CA ASP A 1124 22.19 -24.10 -21.44
C ASP A 1124 23.45 -23.21 -21.53
N PRO A 1125 24.29 -23.38 -22.57
CA PRO A 1125 25.48 -22.56 -22.75
C PRO A 1125 25.15 -21.08 -23.00
N ALA A 1126 23.96 -20.74 -23.49
CA ALA A 1126 23.51 -19.36 -23.66
C ALA A 1126 23.21 -18.73 -22.29
N ALA A 1127 22.36 -19.37 -21.48
CA ALA A 1127 22.06 -18.95 -20.10
C ALA A 1127 23.34 -18.74 -19.26
N GLN A 1128 24.26 -19.71 -19.25
CA GLN A 1128 25.52 -19.59 -18.51
C GLN A 1128 26.41 -18.46 -19.06
N SER A 1129 26.44 -18.27 -20.39
CA SER A 1129 27.16 -17.15 -21.02
C SER A 1129 26.49 -15.80 -20.79
N TYR A 1130 25.19 -15.74 -20.47
CA TYR A 1130 24.48 -14.51 -20.11
C TYR A 1130 24.82 -14.12 -18.66
N TYR A 1131 24.67 -15.06 -17.72
CA TYR A 1131 25.05 -14.92 -16.31
C TYR A 1131 26.53 -14.49 -16.13
N ASP A 1132 27.47 -15.18 -16.79
CA ASP A 1132 28.90 -14.84 -16.73
C ASP A 1132 29.20 -13.42 -17.28
N ASN A 1133 28.42 -12.93 -18.25
CA ASN A 1133 28.56 -11.56 -18.76
C ASN A 1133 28.00 -10.49 -17.81
N LEU A 1134 26.93 -10.79 -17.05
CA LEU A 1134 26.43 -9.88 -16.01
C LEU A 1134 27.45 -9.77 -14.87
N LEU A 1135 28.00 -10.89 -14.40
CA LEU A 1135 29.09 -10.91 -13.43
C LEU A 1135 30.33 -10.17 -13.93
N ALA A 1136 30.71 -10.34 -15.21
CA ALA A 1136 31.85 -9.65 -15.81
C ALA A 1136 31.63 -8.12 -15.97
N GLN A 1137 30.38 -7.67 -16.02
CA GLN A 1137 30.00 -6.25 -16.02
C GLN A 1137 29.93 -5.65 -14.61
N GLY A 1138 29.95 -6.47 -13.56
CA GLY A 1138 30.06 -6.04 -12.16
C GLY A 1138 28.77 -6.13 -11.35
N TYR A 1139 27.73 -6.79 -11.86
CA TYR A 1139 26.57 -7.19 -11.07
C TYR A 1139 26.99 -8.26 -10.04
N ASP A 1140 26.31 -8.32 -8.89
CA ASP A 1140 26.53 -9.38 -7.91
C ASP A 1140 25.80 -10.69 -8.31
N PRO A 1141 26.15 -11.84 -7.71
CA PRO A 1141 25.57 -13.13 -8.07
C PRO A 1141 24.05 -13.26 -7.90
N ALA A 1142 23.42 -12.55 -6.96
CA ALA A 1142 21.97 -12.66 -6.76
C ALA A 1142 21.22 -11.85 -7.83
N SER A 1143 21.62 -10.61 -8.08
CA SER A 1143 21.03 -9.80 -9.16
C SER A 1143 21.33 -10.40 -10.55
N ALA A 1144 22.54 -10.92 -10.78
CA ALA A 1144 22.87 -11.59 -12.04
C ALA A 1144 22.04 -12.88 -12.24
N LEU A 1145 21.72 -13.62 -11.16
CA LEU A 1145 20.90 -14.81 -11.25
C LEU A 1145 19.44 -14.46 -11.57
N MET A 1146 18.82 -13.49 -10.88
CA MET A 1146 17.46 -13.04 -11.20
C MET A 1146 17.35 -12.56 -12.66
N TYR A 1147 18.26 -11.70 -13.12
CA TYR A 1147 18.24 -11.25 -14.52
C TYR A 1147 18.50 -12.37 -15.53
N THR A 1148 19.19 -13.46 -15.15
CA THR A 1148 19.34 -14.62 -16.03
C THR A 1148 18.08 -15.48 -16.02
N GLN A 1149 17.47 -15.70 -14.85
CA GLN A 1149 16.23 -16.47 -14.70
C GLN A 1149 15.02 -15.79 -15.37
N GLN A 1150 15.04 -14.46 -15.50
CA GLN A 1150 14.03 -13.71 -16.26
C GLN A 1150 13.99 -14.07 -17.76
N TYR A 1151 15.08 -14.59 -18.33
CA TYR A 1151 15.15 -15.04 -19.74
C TYR A 1151 15.42 -16.55 -19.91
N TYR A 1152 15.89 -17.20 -18.85
CA TYR A 1152 16.20 -18.63 -18.78
C TYR A 1152 15.69 -19.20 -17.44
N PRO A 1153 14.36 -19.41 -17.27
CA PRO A 1153 13.77 -19.70 -15.95
C PRO A 1153 14.32 -20.95 -15.25
N THR A 1154 14.80 -21.93 -16.01
CA THR A 1154 15.41 -23.17 -15.52
C THR A 1154 16.90 -23.03 -15.17
N PHE A 1155 17.52 -21.86 -15.37
CA PHE A 1155 18.93 -21.64 -15.06
C PHE A 1155 19.18 -21.56 -13.55
N GLN A 1156 20.25 -22.19 -13.10
CA GLN A 1156 20.77 -22.14 -11.72
C GLN A 1156 22.30 -21.98 -11.78
N ALA A 1157 22.85 -21.14 -10.90
CA ALA A 1157 24.25 -20.67 -10.93
C ALA A 1157 25.27 -21.57 -10.21
#